data_AF-A0A182NP49-F1
#
_entry.id   AF-A0A182NP49-F1
#
_cell.length_a   1.000
_cell.length_b   1.000
_cell.length_c   1.000
_cell.angle_alpha   90.00
_cell.angle_beta   90.00
_cell.angle_gamma   90.00
#
_symmetry.space_group_name_H-M   'P 1'
#
loop_
_entity.id
_entity.type
_entity.pdbx_description
1 polymer ?
#
loop_
_entity_poly.entity_id
_entity_poly.type
_entity_poly.pdbx_seq_one_letter_code
_entity_poly.pdbx_strand_id
1 'polypeptide(L)'
;MENDKVEIYQSLIRWLGVLNLSAPHETVQQLSDGAALAQALNQIAPEVFTDGWLAKIKSDVGANWRLKVSNLRKIIEGIYVYYQDELSLNLSEELRPDALKIAEKCDTHELGRLLQLILGCAVNCLEKQKYITQIMELEESLQRNIMAALQDIEYIWQGASPSRNSINTAATSLDVKTLQEDRDTLAQKCHETNKKMLGLIEEKAALQQEVTKLQAIVGRYENPNLIGDDGTSLGPIQLGSSRYNDLRKLVDSLKDELLQTETARDDLKMKSMIQEKEIGELQVKIDELHAATAEIAQLKDEIDILKEANEKLKICETQLQTYKKKLEDYNDLRKQIKLQEERSADYLKQNLEYEEEAKKFAGLKGQVELYKKKIQDLHGMLDEEMGKTVRAEFEYNQLQAQLAAVQREKEHLLSERDTLREAFDELKCGQAVGVDGAGHGGHGAGGNTMSKELHSNDLHERIERLERENKALREGQGGQTALSQLLDDANQRNEKLREQLKSANQKILLLSQHHTDDASTKSELEMQMKQTLELGEQRATQHLDEAQLQLTTLHSKIANLEAALVTKDQELQAADVRYKKCVEKAKEVIKTLDAHAISEALLMDKVDSASGTGVDGTLTTANGSTARPPMGQQEEQLIATAFYRLGMVCHREAVDARLLSGPGQSFLARQRQPAARKPLNANFGKK
;
A
#
# COMPACT_ATOMS: atom_id res chain seq x y z
N MET A 1 -36.99 -24.24 -9.51
CA MET A 1 -35.56 -24.34 -9.11
C MET A 1 -35.38 -24.98 -7.73
N GLU A 2 -35.96 -24.43 -6.66
CA GLU A 2 -35.78 -25.03 -5.32
C GLU A 2 -36.62 -26.31 -5.15
N ASN A 3 -37.89 -26.32 -5.61
CA ASN A 3 -38.72 -27.54 -5.69
C ASN A 3 -38.08 -28.64 -6.55
N ASP A 4 -37.58 -28.31 -7.74
CA ASP A 4 -37.02 -29.30 -8.68
C ASP A 4 -35.82 -30.05 -8.06
N LYS A 5 -34.99 -29.34 -7.27
CA LYS A 5 -33.89 -29.96 -6.51
C LYS A 5 -34.37 -30.86 -5.35
N VAL A 6 -35.55 -30.59 -4.79
CA VAL A 6 -36.18 -31.44 -3.76
C VAL A 6 -36.67 -32.75 -4.37
N GLU A 7 -37.19 -32.74 -5.60
CA GLU A 7 -37.62 -33.95 -6.30
C GLU A 7 -36.43 -34.84 -6.71
N ILE A 8 -35.29 -34.26 -7.10
CA ILE A 8 -34.10 -35.00 -7.51
C ILE A 8 -33.51 -35.83 -6.35
N TYR A 9 -33.29 -35.28 -5.15
CA TYR A 9 -32.69 -36.09 -4.07
C TYR A 9 -33.62 -37.23 -3.61
N GLN A 10 -34.93 -37.01 -3.58
CA GLN A 10 -35.90 -38.06 -3.25
C GLN A 10 -35.88 -39.19 -4.28
N SER A 11 -35.71 -38.83 -5.56
CA SER A 11 -35.51 -39.77 -6.65
C SER A 11 -34.24 -40.61 -6.45
N LEU A 12 -33.12 -39.97 -6.10
CA LEU A 12 -31.85 -40.67 -5.83
C LEU A 12 -31.92 -41.61 -4.61
N ILE A 13 -32.70 -41.27 -3.56
CA ILE A 13 -32.96 -42.18 -2.43
C ILE A 13 -33.75 -43.42 -2.88
N ARG A 14 -34.78 -43.25 -3.74
CA ARG A 14 -35.51 -44.40 -4.31
C ARG A 14 -34.62 -45.30 -5.17
N TRP A 15 -33.72 -44.71 -5.96
CA TRP A 15 -32.72 -45.46 -6.72
C TRP A 15 -31.78 -46.26 -5.80
N LEU A 16 -31.29 -45.65 -4.72
CA LEU A 16 -30.45 -46.34 -3.73
C LEU A 16 -31.16 -47.56 -3.11
N GLY A 17 -32.49 -47.50 -2.96
CA GLY A 17 -33.33 -48.62 -2.54
C GLY A 17 -33.28 -49.87 -3.43
N VAL A 18 -32.92 -49.72 -4.72
CA VAL A 18 -32.80 -50.84 -5.68
C VAL A 18 -31.56 -51.70 -5.39
N LEU A 19 -30.54 -51.13 -4.73
CA LEU A 19 -29.26 -51.80 -4.50
C LEU A 19 -29.32 -52.87 -3.39
N ASN A 20 -30.43 -52.98 -2.66
CA ASN A 20 -30.67 -53.99 -1.60
C ASN A 20 -29.58 -53.99 -0.51
N LEU A 21 -29.28 -52.80 0.02
CA LEU A 21 -28.23 -52.58 1.02
C LEU A 21 -28.63 -53.11 2.40
N SER A 22 -27.64 -53.57 3.19
CA SER A 22 -27.87 -54.11 4.53
C SER A 22 -28.10 -53.03 5.60
N ALA A 23 -27.55 -51.83 5.41
CA ALA A 23 -27.78 -50.68 6.27
C ALA A 23 -29.09 -49.96 5.87
N PRO A 24 -29.83 -49.36 6.82
CA PRO A 24 -31.08 -48.65 6.51
C PRO A 24 -30.81 -47.42 5.64
N HIS A 25 -31.68 -47.17 4.65
CA HIS A 25 -31.41 -46.21 3.57
C HIS A 25 -32.64 -45.48 3.00
N GLU A 26 -33.81 -45.60 3.63
CA GLU A 26 -35.07 -45.01 3.14
C GLU A 26 -35.20 -43.51 3.45
N THR A 27 -34.46 -43.00 4.44
CA THR A 27 -34.58 -41.62 4.92
C THR A 27 -33.24 -40.91 5.02
N VAL A 28 -33.28 -39.58 4.87
CA VAL A 28 -32.12 -38.67 5.00
C VAL A 28 -31.37 -38.88 6.33
N GLN A 29 -32.10 -39.15 7.42
CA GLN A 29 -31.52 -39.39 8.74
C GLN A 29 -30.74 -40.71 8.80
N GLN A 30 -31.21 -41.77 8.15
CA GLN A 30 -30.51 -43.05 8.06
C GLN A 30 -29.25 -42.93 7.19
N LEU A 31 -29.30 -42.17 6.08
CA LEU A 31 -28.15 -41.95 5.20
C LEU A 31 -27.07 -41.03 5.79
N SER A 32 -27.42 -40.22 6.79
CA SER A 32 -26.51 -39.21 7.38
C SER A 32 -25.26 -39.79 8.07
N ASP A 33 -25.24 -41.09 8.41
CA ASP A 33 -24.09 -41.74 9.03
C ASP A 33 -23.06 -42.31 8.05
N GLY A 34 -23.42 -42.35 6.75
CA GLY A 34 -22.60 -42.88 5.67
C GLY A 34 -22.54 -44.41 5.54
N ALA A 35 -23.16 -45.18 6.43
CA ALA A 35 -23.03 -46.65 6.43
C ALA A 35 -23.60 -47.28 5.15
N ALA A 36 -24.82 -46.90 4.75
CA ALA A 36 -25.43 -47.35 3.50
C ALA A 36 -24.67 -46.84 2.26
N LEU A 37 -24.19 -45.60 2.29
CA LEU A 37 -23.44 -45.00 1.18
C LEU A 37 -22.11 -45.74 0.92
N ALA A 38 -21.43 -46.17 1.98
CA ALA A 38 -20.22 -46.98 1.86
C ALA A 38 -20.51 -48.40 1.35
N GLN A 39 -21.61 -49.03 1.78
CA GLN A 39 -22.03 -50.34 1.24
C GLN A 39 -22.36 -50.26 -0.26
N ALA A 40 -23.05 -49.20 -0.70
CA ALA A 40 -23.33 -48.98 -2.12
C ALA A 40 -22.04 -48.88 -2.94
N LEU A 41 -21.04 -48.13 -2.48
CA LEU A 41 -19.75 -48.02 -3.17
C LEU A 41 -18.97 -49.34 -3.24
N ASN A 42 -18.96 -50.12 -2.15
CA ASN A 42 -18.37 -51.47 -2.10
C ASN A 42 -19.06 -52.44 -3.08
N GLN A 43 -20.37 -52.31 -3.30
CA GLN A 43 -21.12 -53.10 -4.27
C GLN A 43 -20.93 -52.62 -5.72
N ILE A 44 -20.77 -51.31 -5.93
CA ILE A 44 -20.60 -50.68 -7.26
C ILE A 44 -19.21 -50.96 -7.84
N ALA A 45 -18.17 -50.80 -7.03
CA ALA A 45 -16.77 -50.89 -7.44
C ALA A 45 -15.93 -51.60 -6.33
N PRO A 46 -16.15 -52.91 -6.10
CA PRO A 46 -15.45 -53.69 -5.07
C PRO A 46 -13.92 -53.71 -5.26
N GLU A 47 -13.43 -53.47 -6.48
CA GLU A 47 -12.01 -53.35 -6.81
C GLU A 47 -11.31 -52.19 -6.09
N VAL A 48 -12.02 -51.07 -5.87
CA VAL A 48 -11.50 -49.90 -5.13
C VAL A 48 -12.06 -49.85 -3.71
N PHE A 49 -13.37 -49.99 -3.56
CA PHE A 49 -14.07 -49.92 -2.28
C PHE A 49 -14.13 -51.30 -1.59
N THR A 50 -12.96 -51.94 -1.47
CA THR A 50 -12.79 -53.28 -0.88
C THR A 50 -13.40 -53.42 0.52
N ASP A 51 -13.65 -54.65 0.97
CA ASP A 51 -14.16 -54.93 2.33
C ASP A 51 -13.24 -54.35 3.43
N GLY A 52 -11.92 -54.31 3.18
CA GLY A 52 -10.95 -53.67 4.06
C GLY A 52 -11.02 -52.14 4.08
N TRP A 53 -11.59 -51.51 3.06
CA TRP A 53 -12.00 -50.10 3.09
C TRP A 53 -13.34 -49.94 3.83
N LEU A 54 -14.33 -50.77 3.53
CA LEU A 54 -15.65 -50.72 4.17
C LEU A 54 -15.56 -50.90 5.70
N ALA A 55 -14.70 -51.79 6.19
CA ALA A 55 -14.43 -52.00 7.62
C ALA A 55 -13.86 -50.75 8.35
N LYS A 56 -13.39 -49.73 7.62
CA LYS A 56 -12.95 -48.44 8.21
C LYS A 56 -14.12 -47.49 8.47
N ILE A 57 -15.32 -47.79 7.97
CA ILE A 57 -16.57 -47.05 8.20
C ILE A 57 -17.24 -47.67 9.43
N LYS A 58 -17.58 -46.85 10.42
CA LYS A 58 -18.24 -47.33 11.64
C LYS A 58 -19.75 -47.42 11.41
N SER A 59 -20.36 -48.58 11.64
CA SER A 59 -21.81 -48.72 11.78
C SER A 59 -22.30 -48.19 13.14
N ASP A 60 -23.61 -48.10 13.31
CA ASP A 60 -24.28 -47.90 14.61
C ASP A 60 -23.85 -46.65 15.39
N VAL A 61 -23.53 -45.59 14.64
CA VAL A 61 -23.00 -44.31 15.15
C VAL A 61 -24.04 -43.50 15.95
N GLY A 62 -25.33 -43.82 15.79
CA GLY A 62 -26.44 -43.17 16.50
C GLY A 62 -26.49 -41.66 16.25
N ALA A 63 -26.59 -40.87 17.32
CA ALA A 63 -26.62 -39.40 17.25
C ALA A 63 -25.22 -38.73 17.23
N ASN A 64 -24.11 -39.49 17.19
CA ASN A 64 -22.77 -38.92 17.28
C ASN A 64 -22.30 -38.32 15.95
N TRP A 65 -22.72 -37.08 15.67
CA TRP A 65 -22.41 -36.38 14.42
C TRP A 65 -20.92 -36.33 14.09
N ARG A 66 -20.00 -36.26 15.07
CA ARG A 66 -18.55 -36.25 14.81
C ARG A 66 -18.05 -37.53 14.14
N LEU A 67 -18.61 -38.68 14.53
CA LEU A 67 -18.30 -39.96 13.89
C LEU A 67 -18.96 -40.06 12.52
N LYS A 68 -20.17 -39.55 12.34
CA LYS A 68 -20.83 -39.42 11.02
C LYS A 68 -19.98 -38.60 10.04
N VAL A 69 -19.48 -37.43 10.46
CA VAL A 69 -18.53 -36.61 9.68
C VAL A 69 -17.28 -37.41 9.30
N SER A 70 -16.74 -38.21 10.20
CA SER A 70 -15.55 -39.04 9.93
C SER A 70 -15.81 -40.12 8.87
N ASN A 71 -16.98 -40.77 8.91
CA ASN A 71 -17.41 -41.70 7.87
C ASN A 71 -17.60 -40.98 6.52
N LEU A 72 -18.40 -39.91 6.49
CA LEU A 72 -18.69 -39.17 5.25
C LEU A 72 -17.44 -38.58 4.60
N ARG A 73 -16.45 -38.10 5.38
CA ARG A 73 -15.17 -37.64 4.81
C ARG A 73 -14.41 -38.76 4.09
N LYS A 74 -14.39 -39.98 4.63
CA LYS A 74 -13.76 -41.14 3.96
C LYS A 74 -14.48 -41.54 2.68
N ILE A 75 -15.82 -41.45 2.69
CA ILE A 75 -16.68 -41.74 1.53
C ILE A 75 -16.43 -40.72 0.42
N ILE A 76 -16.49 -39.42 0.74
CA ILE A 76 -16.24 -38.35 -0.24
C ILE A 76 -14.81 -38.42 -0.79
N GLU A 77 -13.80 -38.66 0.07
CA GLU A 77 -12.42 -38.82 -0.40
C GLU A 77 -12.27 -40.03 -1.33
N GLY A 78 -12.84 -41.18 -0.97
CA GLY A 78 -12.80 -42.39 -1.80
C GLY A 78 -13.51 -42.22 -3.16
N ILE A 79 -14.64 -41.50 -3.19
CA ILE A 79 -15.31 -41.12 -4.44
C ILE A 79 -14.41 -40.23 -5.31
N TYR A 80 -13.79 -39.20 -4.73
CA TYR A 80 -12.91 -38.30 -5.49
C TYR A 80 -11.68 -39.02 -6.04
N VAL A 81 -11.08 -39.93 -5.26
CA VAL A 81 -10.00 -40.83 -5.72
C VAL A 81 -10.48 -41.74 -6.85
N TYR A 82 -11.64 -42.39 -6.72
CA TYR A 82 -12.19 -43.25 -7.79
C TYR A 82 -12.43 -42.47 -9.10
N TYR A 83 -13.00 -41.28 -9.00
CA TYR A 83 -13.23 -40.41 -10.15
C TYR A 83 -11.92 -39.98 -10.82
N GLN A 84 -10.90 -39.61 -10.03
CA GLN A 84 -9.62 -39.15 -10.54
C GLN A 84 -8.77 -40.29 -11.12
N ASP A 85 -8.61 -41.39 -10.38
CA ASP A 85 -7.61 -42.42 -10.67
C ASP A 85 -8.16 -43.55 -11.56
N GLU A 86 -9.41 -44.00 -11.35
CA GLU A 86 -10.03 -45.05 -12.20
C GLU A 86 -10.77 -44.46 -13.41
N LEU A 87 -11.59 -43.43 -13.19
CA LEU A 87 -12.41 -42.85 -14.27
C LEU A 87 -11.65 -41.79 -15.10
N SER A 88 -10.51 -41.27 -14.63
CA SER A 88 -9.77 -40.16 -15.25
C SER A 88 -10.60 -38.87 -15.42
N LEU A 89 -11.54 -38.61 -14.51
CA LEU A 89 -12.49 -37.48 -14.56
C LEU A 89 -12.32 -36.54 -13.36
N ASN A 90 -11.97 -35.29 -13.64
CA ASN A 90 -11.69 -34.29 -12.61
C ASN A 90 -12.99 -33.67 -12.07
N LEU A 91 -13.37 -34.00 -10.83
CA LEU A 91 -14.46 -33.33 -10.12
C LEU A 91 -14.04 -31.95 -9.64
N SER A 92 -14.88 -30.93 -9.87
CA SER A 92 -14.67 -29.59 -9.32
C SER A 92 -14.68 -29.60 -7.79
N GLU A 93 -13.67 -28.99 -7.17
CA GLU A 93 -13.54 -28.87 -5.72
C GLU A 93 -14.57 -27.86 -5.13
N GLU A 94 -15.04 -26.89 -5.93
CA GLU A 94 -16.10 -25.94 -5.56
C GLU A 94 -17.47 -26.60 -5.34
N LEU A 95 -17.66 -27.82 -5.85
CA LEU A 95 -18.92 -28.58 -5.80
C LEU A 95 -18.84 -29.81 -4.88
N ARG A 96 -17.76 -29.91 -4.10
CA ARG A 96 -17.51 -31.01 -3.16
C ARG A 96 -18.57 -31.05 -2.04
N PRO A 97 -19.26 -32.18 -1.79
CA PRO A 97 -20.29 -32.27 -0.75
C PRO A 97 -19.76 -31.96 0.65
N ASP A 98 -20.50 -31.16 1.42
CA ASP A 98 -20.10 -30.78 2.78
C ASP A 98 -20.49 -31.85 3.82
N ALA A 99 -19.51 -32.65 4.22
CA ALA A 99 -19.64 -33.68 5.25
C ALA A 99 -20.16 -33.17 6.61
N LEU A 100 -19.95 -31.89 6.97
CA LEU A 100 -20.44 -31.33 8.23
C LEU A 100 -21.95 -31.07 8.16
N LYS A 101 -22.44 -30.44 7.08
CA LYS A 101 -23.87 -30.16 6.89
C LYS A 101 -24.70 -31.44 6.81
N ILE A 102 -24.21 -32.47 6.12
CA ILE A 102 -24.92 -33.76 6.03
C ILE A 102 -25.01 -34.42 7.42
N ALA A 103 -23.91 -34.50 8.16
CA ALA A 103 -23.84 -35.22 9.44
C ALA A 103 -24.54 -34.52 10.61
N GLU A 104 -24.47 -33.18 10.68
CA GLU A 104 -25.01 -32.40 11.80
C GLU A 104 -26.42 -31.86 11.51
N LYS A 105 -26.67 -31.40 10.28
CA LYS A 105 -27.93 -30.73 9.91
C LYS A 105 -28.87 -31.59 9.08
N CYS A 106 -28.45 -32.78 8.66
CA CYS A 106 -29.18 -33.65 7.73
C CYS A 106 -29.58 -32.90 6.44
N ASP A 107 -28.66 -32.07 5.92
CA ASP A 107 -28.88 -31.22 4.74
C ASP A 107 -29.18 -32.06 3.49
N THR A 108 -30.41 -31.93 2.97
CA THR A 108 -30.90 -32.69 1.83
C THR A 108 -30.21 -32.32 0.51
N HIS A 109 -29.70 -31.09 0.38
CA HIS A 109 -29.05 -30.63 -0.84
C HIS A 109 -27.64 -31.20 -0.96
N GLU A 110 -26.88 -31.18 0.14
CA GLU A 110 -25.52 -31.76 0.19
C GLU A 110 -25.56 -33.29 0.16
N LEU A 111 -26.55 -33.92 0.79
CA LEU A 111 -26.77 -35.37 0.66
C LEU A 111 -27.17 -35.73 -0.78
N GLY A 112 -28.04 -34.93 -1.42
CA GLY A 112 -28.42 -35.11 -2.81
C GLY A 112 -27.21 -35.11 -3.75
N ARG A 113 -26.28 -34.15 -3.59
CA ARG A 113 -25.00 -34.11 -4.31
C ARG A 113 -24.14 -35.37 -4.09
N LEU A 114 -24.05 -35.84 -2.84
CA LEU A 114 -23.28 -37.04 -2.53
C LEU A 114 -23.87 -38.30 -3.17
N LEU A 115 -25.20 -38.45 -3.14
CA LEU A 115 -25.92 -39.51 -3.85
C LEU A 115 -25.73 -39.42 -5.37
N GLN A 116 -25.70 -38.20 -5.92
CA GLN A 116 -25.40 -37.93 -7.32
C GLN A 116 -24.06 -38.56 -7.71
N LEU A 117 -23.00 -38.30 -6.94
CA LEU A 117 -21.66 -38.84 -7.23
C LEU A 117 -21.61 -40.37 -7.13
N ILE A 118 -22.35 -40.97 -6.19
CA ILE A 118 -22.46 -42.44 -6.07
C ILE A 118 -23.19 -43.04 -7.28
N LEU A 119 -24.24 -42.40 -7.78
CA LEU A 119 -24.89 -42.76 -9.04
C LEU A 119 -23.93 -42.61 -10.23
N GLY A 120 -23.08 -41.58 -10.24
CA GLY A 120 -22.04 -41.40 -11.26
C GLY A 120 -20.95 -42.47 -11.23
N CYS A 121 -20.57 -42.99 -10.05
CA CYS A 121 -19.79 -44.24 -9.95
C CYS A 121 -20.53 -45.41 -10.61
N ALA A 122 -21.81 -45.62 -10.27
CA ALA A 122 -22.58 -46.79 -10.74
C ALA A 122 -22.75 -46.88 -12.26
N VAL A 123 -22.86 -45.75 -12.97
CA VAL A 123 -22.97 -45.76 -14.45
C VAL A 123 -21.63 -45.74 -15.18
N ASN A 124 -20.50 -45.66 -14.46
CA ASN A 124 -19.16 -45.65 -15.05
C ASN A 124 -18.24 -46.81 -14.59
N CYS A 125 -18.63 -47.57 -13.57
CA CYS A 125 -17.90 -48.74 -13.09
C CYS A 125 -17.82 -49.89 -14.11
N LEU A 126 -17.03 -50.91 -13.79
CA LEU A 126 -16.84 -52.10 -14.64
C LEU A 126 -18.18 -52.79 -14.98
N GLU A 127 -19.05 -52.96 -13.99
CA GLU A 127 -20.39 -53.54 -14.18
C GLU A 127 -21.48 -52.54 -14.62
N LYS A 128 -21.14 -51.34 -15.13
CA LYS A 128 -22.12 -50.25 -15.41
C LYS A 128 -23.39 -50.67 -16.15
N GLN A 129 -23.31 -51.65 -17.07
CA GLN A 129 -24.47 -52.14 -17.81
C GLN A 129 -25.57 -52.70 -16.89
N LYS A 130 -25.21 -53.36 -15.78
CA LYS A 130 -26.12 -53.88 -14.76
C LYS A 130 -26.90 -52.75 -14.09
N TYR A 131 -26.21 -51.71 -13.65
CA TYR A 131 -26.82 -50.56 -12.98
C TYR A 131 -27.65 -49.70 -13.96
N ILE A 132 -27.21 -49.55 -15.21
CA ILE A 132 -27.98 -48.88 -16.27
C ILE A 132 -29.27 -49.66 -16.58
N THR A 133 -29.22 -50.98 -16.71
CA THR A 133 -30.42 -51.80 -16.92
C THR A 133 -31.38 -51.71 -15.72
N GLN A 134 -30.88 -51.76 -14.47
CA GLN A 134 -31.71 -51.53 -13.28
C GLN A 134 -32.38 -50.15 -13.29
N ILE A 135 -31.67 -49.09 -13.72
CA ILE A 135 -32.25 -47.75 -13.88
C ILE A 135 -33.38 -47.75 -14.92
N MET A 136 -33.23 -48.49 -16.03
CA MET A 136 -34.25 -48.61 -17.09
C MET A 136 -35.50 -49.41 -16.68
N GLU A 137 -35.47 -50.14 -15.56
CA GLU A 137 -36.62 -50.86 -15.00
C GLU A 137 -37.45 -49.99 -14.02
N LEU A 138 -36.99 -48.79 -13.69
CA LEU A 138 -37.66 -47.85 -12.78
C LEU A 138 -38.80 -47.06 -13.45
N GLU A 139 -39.64 -46.42 -12.65
CA GLU A 139 -40.70 -45.53 -13.12
C GLU A 139 -40.16 -44.39 -14.01
N GLU A 140 -40.84 -44.03 -15.10
CA GLU A 140 -40.38 -42.98 -16.04
C GLU A 140 -40.10 -41.62 -15.38
N SER A 141 -40.80 -41.30 -14.29
CA SER A 141 -40.56 -40.08 -13.51
C SER A 141 -39.18 -40.11 -12.82
N LEU A 142 -38.84 -41.25 -12.24
CA LEU A 142 -37.56 -41.54 -11.60
C LEU A 142 -36.43 -41.62 -12.64
N GLN A 143 -36.65 -42.27 -13.78
CA GLN A 143 -35.67 -42.29 -14.88
C GLN A 143 -35.30 -40.89 -15.38
N ARG A 144 -36.29 -40.00 -15.58
CA ARG A 144 -36.06 -38.61 -15.99
C ARG A 144 -35.23 -37.83 -14.97
N ASN A 145 -35.51 -38.00 -13.69
CA ASN A 145 -34.77 -37.32 -12.61
C ASN A 145 -33.34 -37.86 -12.46
N ILE A 146 -33.13 -39.17 -12.65
CA ILE A 146 -31.79 -39.80 -12.69
C ILE A 146 -31.00 -39.29 -13.91
N MET A 147 -31.62 -39.18 -15.09
CA MET A 147 -30.95 -38.68 -16.28
C MET A 147 -30.55 -37.19 -16.13
N ALA A 148 -31.41 -36.36 -15.54
CA ALA A 148 -31.07 -34.98 -15.20
C ALA A 148 -29.89 -34.92 -14.21
N ALA A 149 -29.91 -35.75 -13.17
CA ALA A 149 -28.82 -35.85 -12.20
C ALA A 149 -27.47 -36.27 -12.82
N LEU A 150 -27.48 -37.15 -13.83
CA LEU A 150 -26.28 -37.54 -14.58
C LEU A 150 -25.78 -36.41 -15.51
N GLN A 151 -26.68 -35.71 -16.21
CA GLN A 151 -26.33 -34.57 -17.06
C GLN A 151 -25.75 -33.40 -16.24
N ASP A 152 -26.28 -33.16 -15.05
CA ASP A 152 -25.70 -32.19 -14.11
C ASP A 152 -24.28 -32.59 -13.68
N ILE A 153 -23.99 -33.88 -13.45
CA ILE A 153 -22.61 -34.36 -13.20
C ILE A 153 -21.72 -34.19 -14.43
N GLU A 154 -22.24 -34.43 -15.63
CA GLU A 154 -21.48 -34.22 -16.85
C GLU A 154 -21.00 -32.77 -16.98
N TYR A 155 -21.84 -31.81 -16.60
CA TYR A 155 -21.46 -30.40 -16.51
C TYR A 155 -20.42 -30.11 -15.41
N ILE A 156 -20.48 -30.82 -14.28
CA ILE A 156 -19.58 -30.64 -13.12
C ILE A 156 -18.14 -31.08 -13.43
N TRP A 157 -17.92 -32.14 -14.23
CA TRP A 157 -16.57 -32.60 -14.59
C TRP A 157 -16.06 -32.14 -15.97
N GLN A 158 -16.92 -31.71 -16.89
CA GLN A 158 -16.51 -31.14 -18.19
C GLN A 158 -16.23 -29.63 -18.08
N GLY A 159 -16.68 -29.02 -16.99
CA GLY A 159 -16.69 -27.58 -16.80
C GLY A 159 -17.70 -26.89 -17.72
N ALA A 160 -17.85 -25.57 -17.55
CA ALA A 160 -18.79 -24.77 -18.32
C ALA A 160 -18.37 -24.60 -19.80
N SER A 161 -18.60 -25.63 -20.62
CA SER A 161 -18.41 -25.59 -22.08
C SER A 161 -19.33 -26.59 -22.79
N PRO A 162 -20.40 -26.15 -23.49
CA PRO A 162 -21.19 -27.02 -24.34
C PRO A 162 -20.43 -27.32 -25.63
N SER A 163 -19.49 -28.27 -25.57
CA SER A 163 -18.92 -28.90 -26.76
C SER A 163 -18.57 -30.36 -26.45
N ARG A 164 -19.39 -31.27 -26.97
CA ARG A 164 -18.94 -32.64 -27.24
C ARG A 164 -17.65 -32.56 -28.07
N ASN A 165 -16.70 -33.45 -27.79
CA ASN A 165 -15.31 -33.47 -28.31
C ASN A 165 -14.32 -32.58 -27.52
N SER A 166 -13.80 -33.11 -26.41
CA SER A 166 -12.52 -32.68 -25.83
C SER A 166 -11.91 -33.76 -24.91
N ILE A 167 -11.22 -34.75 -25.48
CA ILE A 167 -10.42 -35.73 -24.70
C ILE A 167 -8.96 -35.70 -25.19
N ASN A 168 -8.12 -35.06 -24.39
CA ASN A 168 -6.66 -35.22 -24.29
C ASN A 168 -5.81 -35.09 -25.57
N THR A 169 -5.65 -33.89 -26.15
CA THR A 169 -4.77 -33.64 -27.32
C THR A 169 -3.30 -33.31 -27.01
N ALA A 170 -2.70 -33.99 -26.03
CA ALA A 170 -1.24 -34.00 -25.84
C ALA A 170 -0.63 -35.25 -26.49
N ALA A 171 -0.64 -36.40 -25.81
CA ALA A 171 -0.18 -37.68 -26.36
C ALA A 171 -1.07 -38.15 -27.51
N THR A 172 -2.38 -38.18 -27.28
CA THR A 172 -3.38 -38.53 -28.30
C THR A 172 -3.46 -37.51 -29.45
N SER A 173 -2.79 -36.35 -29.43
CA SER A 173 -2.78 -35.48 -30.63
C SER A 173 -1.83 -35.96 -31.73
N LEU A 174 -0.85 -36.81 -31.43
CA LEU A 174 -0.07 -37.49 -32.45
C LEU A 174 -0.86 -38.71 -32.94
N ASP A 175 -1.27 -39.59 -32.03
CA ASP A 175 -2.01 -40.80 -32.39
C ASP A 175 -3.38 -40.51 -33.02
N VAL A 176 -4.15 -39.51 -32.57
CA VAL A 176 -5.41 -39.11 -33.25
C VAL A 176 -5.09 -38.48 -34.60
N LYS A 177 -3.96 -37.79 -34.81
CA LYS A 177 -3.59 -37.35 -36.17
C LYS A 177 -3.28 -38.54 -37.07
N THR A 178 -2.43 -39.46 -36.63
CA THR A 178 -2.08 -40.67 -37.39
C THR A 178 -3.31 -41.54 -37.65
N LEU A 179 -4.15 -41.78 -36.64
CA LEU A 179 -5.41 -42.52 -36.77
C LEU A 179 -6.46 -41.76 -37.57
N GLN A 180 -6.47 -40.43 -37.58
CA GLN A 180 -7.35 -39.62 -38.44
C GLN A 180 -6.88 -39.68 -39.89
N GLU A 181 -5.56 -39.62 -40.14
CA GLU A 181 -4.94 -39.79 -41.45
C GLU A 181 -5.13 -41.24 -41.96
N ASP A 182 -4.99 -42.25 -41.10
CA ASP A 182 -5.30 -43.66 -41.42
C ASP A 182 -6.80 -43.87 -41.66
N ARG A 183 -7.68 -43.26 -40.85
CA ARG A 183 -9.14 -43.31 -41.04
C ARG A 183 -9.55 -42.61 -42.33
N ASP A 184 -8.97 -41.46 -42.64
CA ASP A 184 -9.33 -40.68 -43.82
C ASP A 184 -8.73 -41.31 -45.10
N THR A 185 -7.53 -41.91 -45.03
CA THR A 185 -7.01 -42.73 -46.14
C THR A 185 -7.74 -44.06 -46.30
N LEU A 186 -8.23 -44.69 -45.22
CA LEU A 186 -9.09 -45.88 -45.29
C LEU A 186 -10.48 -45.52 -45.84
N ALA A 187 -11.04 -44.37 -45.45
CA ALA A 187 -12.28 -43.85 -46.01
C ALA A 187 -12.12 -43.49 -47.49
N GLN A 188 -10.99 -42.90 -47.89
CA GLN A 188 -10.66 -42.65 -49.30
C GLN A 188 -10.51 -43.95 -50.08
N LYS A 189 -9.78 -44.95 -49.56
CA LYS A 189 -9.69 -46.29 -50.16
C LYS A 189 -11.07 -46.94 -50.27
N CYS A 190 -11.91 -46.84 -49.24
CA CYS A 190 -13.27 -47.35 -49.24
C CYS A 190 -14.14 -46.66 -50.31
N HIS A 191 -14.03 -45.33 -50.45
CA HIS A 191 -14.71 -44.56 -51.48
C HIS A 191 -14.21 -44.92 -52.89
N GLU A 192 -12.90 -45.06 -53.09
CA GLU A 192 -12.31 -45.50 -54.36
C GLU A 192 -12.70 -46.94 -54.72
N THR A 193 -12.76 -47.87 -53.75
CA THR A 193 -13.23 -49.23 -53.99
C THR A 193 -14.73 -49.27 -54.26
N ASN A 194 -15.54 -48.46 -53.56
CA ASN A 194 -16.97 -48.32 -53.88
C ASN A 194 -17.17 -47.73 -55.29
N LYS A 195 -16.38 -46.73 -55.68
CA LYS A 195 -16.43 -46.14 -57.03
C LYS A 195 -16.04 -47.17 -58.11
N LYS A 196 -14.99 -47.97 -57.88
CA LYS A 196 -14.59 -49.08 -58.76
C LYS A 196 -15.65 -50.17 -58.81
N MET A 197 -16.27 -50.51 -57.67
CA MET A 197 -17.37 -51.48 -57.61
C MET A 197 -18.62 -50.97 -58.35
N LEU A 198 -18.97 -49.69 -58.23
CA LEU A 198 -20.07 -49.08 -58.97
C LEU A 198 -19.81 -49.15 -60.48
N GLY A 199 -18.61 -48.75 -60.92
CA GLY A 199 -18.21 -48.86 -62.32
C GLY A 199 -18.25 -50.30 -62.85
N LEU A 200 -17.79 -51.29 -62.07
CA LEU A 200 -17.90 -52.70 -62.43
C LEU A 200 -19.36 -53.23 -62.44
N ILE A 201 -20.26 -52.67 -61.62
CA ILE A 201 -21.69 -52.97 -61.65
C ILE A 201 -22.34 -52.37 -62.90
N GLU A 202 -21.98 -51.13 -63.27
CA GLU A 202 -22.44 -50.45 -64.48
C GLU A 202 -21.92 -51.15 -65.75
N GLU A 203 -20.63 -51.50 -65.82
CA GLU A 203 -20.04 -52.30 -66.90
C GLU A 203 -20.68 -53.68 -67.00
N LYS A 204 -20.88 -54.37 -65.87
CA LYS A 204 -21.60 -55.66 -65.86
C LYS A 204 -23.03 -55.49 -66.38
N ALA A 205 -23.76 -54.48 -65.94
CA ALA A 205 -25.13 -54.21 -66.39
C ALA A 205 -25.17 -53.91 -67.90
N ALA A 206 -24.22 -53.11 -68.40
CA ALA A 206 -24.09 -52.80 -69.83
C ALA A 206 -23.74 -54.04 -70.65
N LEU A 207 -22.76 -54.84 -70.22
CA LEU A 207 -22.40 -56.11 -70.87
C LEU A 207 -23.55 -57.11 -70.83
N GLN A 208 -24.31 -57.17 -69.74
CA GLN A 208 -25.44 -58.09 -69.59
C GLN A 208 -26.65 -57.64 -70.43
N GLN A 209 -26.85 -56.32 -70.60
CA GLN A 209 -27.78 -55.75 -71.57
C GLN A 209 -27.33 -56.09 -73.00
N GLU A 210 -26.04 -55.98 -73.32
CA GLU A 210 -25.51 -56.26 -74.65
C GLU A 210 -25.57 -57.76 -74.98
N VAL A 211 -25.28 -58.65 -74.03
CA VAL A 211 -25.52 -60.10 -74.17
C VAL A 211 -27.01 -60.37 -74.45
N THR A 212 -27.92 -59.68 -73.78
CA THR A 212 -29.37 -59.81 -74.02
C THR A 212 -29.76 -59.31 -75.42
N LYS A 213 -29.20 -58.18 -75.89
CA LYS A 213 -29.39 -57.70 -77.27
C LYS A 213 -28.83 -58.70 -78.29
N LEU A 214 -27.61 -59.19 -78.09
CA LEU A 214 -26.97 -60.16 -78.98
C LEU A 214 -27.74 -61.49 -79.02
N GLN A 215 -28.26 -61.97 -77.89
CA GLN A 215 -29.17 -63.13 -77.84
C GLN A 215 -30.48 -62.86 -78.61
N ALA A 216 -31.07 -61.67 -78.47
CA ALA A 216 -32.27 -61.28 -79.24
C ALA A 216 -31.99 -61.13 -80.74
N ILE A 217 -30.78 -60.69 -81.12
CA ILE A 217 -30.33 -60.60 -82.51
C ILE A 217 -30.08 -62.01 -83.09
N VAL A 218 -29.39 -62.88 -82.36
CA VAL A 218 -29.18 -64.29 -82.74
C VAL A 218 -30.51 -65.01 -82.91
N GLY A 219 -31.45 -64.86 -81.97
CA GLY A 219 -32.81 -65.43 -82.10
C GLY A 219 -33.60 -64.91 -83.32
N ARG A 220 -33.35 -63.67 -83.78
CA ARG A 220 -33.89 -63.12 -85.04
C ARG A 220 -33.21 -63.68 -86.29
N TYR A 221 -31.94 -64.09 -86.22
CA TYR A 221 -31.24 -64.77 -87.30
C TYR A 221 -31.53 -66.27 -87.36
N GLU A 222 -31.81 -66.91 -86.22
CA GLU A 222 -32.21 -68.32 -86.13
C GLU A 222 -33.66 -68.56 -86.58
N ASN A 223 -34.53 -67.52 -86.53
CA ASN A 223 -35.87 -67.53 -87.12
C ASN A 223 -36.08 -66.30 -88.02
N PRO A 224 -35.62 -66.33 -89.29
CA PRO A 224 -35.81 -65.22 -90.23
C PRO A 224 -37.25 -65.16 -90.73
N ASN A 225 -38.12 -64.43 -90.01
CA ASN A 225 -39.42 -64.03 -90.52
C ASN A 225 -39.22 -63.10 -91.74
N LEU A 226 -39.81 -63.47 -92.88
CA LEU A 226 -39.72 -62.75 -94.16
C LEU A 226 -40.52 -61.42 -94.20
N ILE A 227 -41.18 -61.05 -93.10
CA ILE A 227 -42.00 -59.86 -92.93
C ILE A 227 -41.65 -59.26 -91.56
N GLY A 228 -41.43 -57.95 -91.50
CA GLY A 228 -41.20 -57.23 -90.24
C GLY A 228 -42.46 -57.19 -89.37
N ASP A 229 -42.27 -57.08 -88.05
CA ASP A 229 -43.33 -56.97 -87.03
C ASP A 229 -44.16 -55.67 -87.16
N ASP A 230 -43.69 -54.73 -87.98
CA ASP A 230 -44.34 -53.49 -88.41
C ASP A 230 -45.16 -53.63 -89.71
N GLY A 231 -45.18 -54.82 -90.32
CA GLY A 231 -45.80 -55.08 -91.62
C GLY A 231 -44.96 -54.66 -92.83
N THR A 232 -43.72 -54.20 -92.64
CA THR A 232 -42.87 -53.72 -93.74
C THR A 232 -42.24 -54.89 -94.50
N SER A 233 -42.44 -54.90 -95.83
CA SER A 233 -41.91 -55.94 -96.71
C SER A 233 -40.38 -55.85 -96.84
N LEU A 234 -39.69 -56.98 -96.59
CA LEU A 234 -38.25 -57.15 -96.78
C LEU A 234 -37.83 -57.34 -98.25
N GLY A 235 -38.67 -56.92 -99.19
CA GLY A 235 -38.37 -56.94 -100.63
C GLY A 235 -37.10 -56.15 -101.01
N PRO A 236 -36.58 -56.38 -102.22
CA PRO A 236 -35.36 -55.74 -102.71
C PRO A 236 -35.48 -54.21 -102.69
N ILE A 237 -34.40 -53.53 -102.25
CA ILE A 237 -34.34 -52.07 -102.18
C ILE A 237 -34.18 -51.54 -103.60
N GLN A 238 -35.26 -50.99 -104.15
CA GLN A 238 -35.30 -50.40 -105.49
C GLN A 238 -35.87 -48.98 -105.42
N LEU A 239 -35.38 -48.07 -106.28
CA LEU A 239 -35.80 -46.67 -106.30
C LEU A 239 -37.34 -46.56 -106.36
N GLY A 240 -37.92 -45.79 -105.44
CA GLY A 240 -39.37 -45.55 -105.36
C GLY A 240 -40.17 -46.56 -104.53
N SER A 241 -39.58 -47.67 -104.08
CA SER A 241 -40.20 -48.59 -103.11
C SER A 241 -40.46 -47.91 -101.75
N SER A 242 -41.48 -48.31 -100.98
CA SER A 242 -41.72 -47.77 -99.62
C SER A 242 -40.47 -47.87 -98.77
N ARG A 243 -39.84 -49.06 -98.74
CA ARG A 243 -38.60 -49.31 -97.99
C ARG A 243 -37.46 -48.38 -98.40
N TYR A 244 -37.37 -47.99 -99.67
CA TYR A 244 -36.40 -46.99 -100.14
C TYR A 244 -36.74 -45.59 -99.63
N ASN A 245 -38.03 -45.20 -99.64
CA ASN A 245 -38.48 -43.91 -99.12
C ASN A 245 -38.35 -43.81 -97.60
N ASP A 246 -38.58 -44.90 -96.87
CA ASP A 246 -38.47 -44.93 -95.41
C ASP A 246 -37.01 -44.96 -94.95
N LEU A 247 -36.13 -45.68 -95.67
CA LEU A 247 -34.67 -45.53 -95.53
C LEU A 247 -34.20 -44.11 -95.88
N ARG A 248 -34.80 -43.45 -96.88
CA ARG A 248 -34.48 -42.07 -97.25
C ARG A 248 -34.84 -41.10 -96.13
N LYS A 249 -36.05 -41.19 -95.57
CA LYS A 249 -36.50 -40.40 -94.42
C LYS A 249 -35.58 -40.62 -93.21
N LEU A 250 -35.21 -41.87 -92.91
CA LEU A 250 -34.29 -42.18 -91.81
C LEU A 250 -32.90 -41.57 -92.03
N VAL A 251 -32.37 -41.65 -93.26
CA VAL A 251 -31.09 -41.01 -93.61
C VAL A 251 -31.15 -39.49 -93.51
N ASP A 252 -32.28 -38.88 -93.88
CA ASP A 252 -32.43 -37.43 -93.79
C ASP A 252 -32.67 -36.98 -92.32
N SER A 253 -33.44 -37.73 -91.51
CA SER A 253 -33.58 -37.46 -90.06
C SER A 253 -32.26 -37.62 -89.30
N LEU A 254 -31.46 -38.64 -89.63
CA LEU A 254 -30.13 -38.83 -89.05
C LEU A 254 -29.14 -37.70 -89.41
N LYS A 255 -29.32 -37.01 -90.54
CA LYS A 255 -28.54 -35.80 -90.87
C LYS A 255 -28.98 -34.60 -90.04
N ASP A 256 -30.29 -34.44 -89.83
CA ASP A 256 -30.82 -33.35 -89.01
C ASP A 256 -30.41 -33.54 -87.53
N GLU A 257 -30.49 -34.78 -87.01
CA GLU A 257 -29.95 -35.15 -85.68
C GLU A 257 -28.43 -34.96 -85.60
N LEU A 258 -27.67 -35.31 -86.65
CA LEU A 258 -26.23 -35.06 -86.70
C LEU A 258 -25.93 -33.55 -86.62
N LEU A 259 -26.60 -32.72 -87.44
CA LEU A 259 -26.42 -31.27 -87.43
C LEU A 259 -26.81 -30.65 -86.07
N GLN A 260 -27.88 -31.15 -85.45
CA GLN A 260 -28.33 -30.70 -84.13
C GLN A 260 -27.37 -31.11 -83.01
N THR A 261 -26.77 -32.30 -83.09
CA THR A 261 -25.75 -32.76 -82.13
C THR A 261 -24.40 -32.07 -82.35
N GLU A 262 -24.02 -31.75 -83.58
CA GLU A 262 -22.83 -30.95 -83.88
C GLU A 262 -22.94 -29.51 -83.37
N THR A 263 -24.08 -28.84 -83.59
CA THR A 263 -24.33 -27.50 -83.05
C THR A 263 -24.35 -27.50 -81.52
N ALA A 264 -25.04 -28.45 -80.88
CA ALA A 264 -25.03 -28.59 -79.42
C ALA A 264 -23.63 -28.90 -78.85
N ARG A 265 -22.82 -29.72 -79.54
CA ARG A 265 -21.41 -29.98 -79.20
C ARG A 265 -20.59 -28.70 -79.23
N ASP A 266 -20.76 -27.88 -80.26
CA ASP A 266 -19.96 -26.67 -80.44
C ASP A 266 -20.36 -25.56 -79.46
N ASP A 267 -21.66 -25.45 -79.12
CA ASP A 267 -22.16 -24.61 -78.02
C ASP A 267 -21.59 -25.02 -76.66
N LEU A 268 -21.60 -26.33 -76.35
CA LEU A 268 -21.01 -26.87 -75.11
C LEU A 268 -19.50 -26.63 -75.04
N LYS A 269 -18.79 -26.77 -76.17
CA LYS A 269 -17.35 -26.48 -76.28
C LYS A 269 -17.05 -24.99 -76.02
N MET A 270 -17.86 -24.10 -76.59
CA MET A 270 -17.75 -22.65 -76.34
C MET A 270 -18.00 -22.32 -74.87
N LYS A 271 -19.00 -22.96 -74.25
CA LYS A 271 -19.29 -22.81 -72.82
C LYS A 271 -18.14 -23.32 -71.93
N SER A 272 -17.54 -24.47 -72.25
CA SER A 272 -16.36 -24.99 -71.55
C SER A 272 -15.21 -23.98 -71.59
N MET A 273 -14.91 -23.43 -72.77
CA MET A 273 -13.82 -22.45 -72.94
C MET A 273 -14.06 -21.15 -72.15
N ILE A 274 -15.31 -20.70 -72.01
CA ILE A 274 -15.67 -19.56 -71.16
C ILE A 274 -15.46 -19.92 -69.68
N GLN A 275 -15.93 -21.08 -69.24
CA GLN A 275 -15.78 -21.54 -67.85
C GLN A 275 -14.30 -21.76 -67.47
N GLU A 276 -13.47 -22.29 -68.37
CA GLU A 276 -12.03 -22.43 -68.19
C GLU A 276 -11.35 -21.05 -68.01
N LYS A 277 -11.79 -20.04 -68.76
CA LYS A 277 -11.31 -18.66 -68.60
C LYS A 277 -11.74 -18.04 -67.27
N GLU A 278 -13.00 -18.22 -66.87
CA GLU A 278 -13.51 -17.76 -65.56
C GLU A 278 -12.76 -18.43 -64.39
N ILE A 279 -12.47 -19.73 -64.49
CA ILE A 279 -11.64 -20.46 -63.51
C ILE A 279 -10.24 -19.86 -63.44
N GLY A 280 -9.61 -19.56 -64.58
CA GLY A 280 -8.30 -18.91 -64.63
C GLY A 280 -8.29 -17.52 -63.98
N GLU A 281 -9.30 -16.68 -64.25
CA GLU A 281 -9.45 -15.36 -63.63
C GLU A 281 -9.68 -15.44 -62.11
N LEU A 282 -10.50 -16.39 -61.67
CA LEU A 282 -10.71 -16.66 -60.23
C LEU A 282 -9.44 -17.17 -59.55
N GLN A 283 -8.64 -18.00 -60.23
CA GLN A 283 -7.37 -18.51 -59.69
C GLN A 283 -6.36 -17.36 -59.46
N VAL A 284 -6.21 -16.45 -60.43
CA VAL A 284 -5.38 -15.24 -60.27
C VAL A 284 -5.90 -14.38 -59.11
N LYS A 285 -7.22 -14.22 -58.98
CA LYS A 285 -7.83 -13.47 -57.88
C LYS A 285 -7.56 -14.10 -56.51
N ILE A 286 -7.52 -15.44 -56.43
CA ILE A 286 -7.15 -16.18 -55.21
C ILE A 286 -5.67 -15.92 -54.86
N ASP A 287 -4.76 -15.97 -55.83
CA ASP A 287 -3.33 -15.73 -55.59
C ASP A 287 -3.04 -14.29 -55.16
N GLU A 288 -3.73 -13.29 -55.73
CA GLU A 288 -3.69 -11.90 -55.25
C GLU A 288 -4.16 -11.76 -53.78
N LEU A 289 -5.24 -12.46 -53.41
CA LEU A 289 -5.77 -12.45 -52.05
C LEU A 289 -4.83 -13.17 -51.06
N HIS A 290 -4.14 -14.23 -51.49
CA HIS A 290 -3.09 -14.87 -50.70
C HIS A 290 -1.89 -13.94 -50.50
N ALA A 291 -1.43 -13.23 -51.54
CA ALA A 291 -0.34 -12.26 -51.44
C ALA A 291 -0.69 -11.11 -50.47
N ALA A 292 -1.88 -10.52 -50.60
CA ALA A 292 -2.37 -9.50 -49.68
C ALA A 292 -2.50 -10.01 -48.23
N THR A 293 -2.88 -11.28 -48.04
CA THR A 293 -2.94 -11.91 -46.71
C THR A 293 -1.54 -12.07 -46.09
N ALA A 294 -0.52 -12.37 -46.90
CA ALA A 294 0.86 -12.44 -46.46
C ALA A 294 1.43 -11.05 -46.10
N GLU A 295 1.13 -10.01 -46.87
CA GLU A 295 1.50 -8.63 -46.55
C GLU A 295 0.83 -8.16 -45.24
N ILE A 296 -0.46 -8.48 -45.05
CA ILE A 296 -1.18 -8.22 -43.79
C ILE A 296 -0.58 -8.98 -42.60
N ALA A 297 0.09 -10.12 -42.82
CA ALA A 297 0.83 -10.81 -41.77
C ALA A 297 2.14 -10.08 -41.44
N GLN A 298 2.95 -9.74 -42.45
CA GLN A 298 4.21 -9.00 -42.27
C GLN A 298 4.00 -7.64 -41.58
N LEU A 299 2.97 -6.89 -41.97
CA LEU A 299 2.64 -5.60 -41.33
C LEU A 299 2.17 -5.76 -39.88
N LYS A 300 1.59 -6.91 -39.49
CA LYS A 300 1.27 -7.19 -38.07
C LYS A 300 2.53 -7.45 -37.26
N ASP A 301 3.47 -8.21 -37.82
CA ASP A 301 4.74 -8.50 -37.17
C ASP A 301 5.55 -7.20 -36.98
N GLU A 302 5.60 -6.32 -37.98
CA GLU A 302 6.22 -4.99 -37.86
C GLU A 302 5.52 -4.11 -36.81
N ILE A 303 4.19 -4.09 -36.79
CA ILE A 303 3.41 -3.38 -35.76
C ILE A 303 3.72 -3.91 -34.35
N ASP A 304 3.90 -5.22 -34.17
CA ASP A 304 4.20 -5.81 -32.88
C ASP A 304 5.65 -5.54 -32.43
N ILE A 305 6.62 -5.52 -33.37
CA ILE A 305 7.99 -5.02 -33.12
C ILE A 305 7.97 -3.54 -32.68
N LEU A 306 7.20 -2.69 -33.37
CA LEU A 306 7.07 -1.27 -33.04
C LEU A 306 6.38 -1.04 -31.68
N LYS A 307 5.42 -1.90 -31.29
CA LYS A 307 4.85 -1.88 -29.92
C LYS A 307 5.91 -2.22 -28.88
N GLU A 308 6.74 -3.24 -29.10
CA GLU A 308 7.81 -3.60 -28.15
C GLU A 308 8.87 -2.49 -28.04
N ALA A 309 9.20 -1.82 -29.15
CA ALA A 309 10.11 -0.68 -29.16
C ALA A 309 9.54 0.54 -28.40
N ASN A 310 8.28 0.91 -28.66
CA ASN A 310 7.55 1.95 -27.93
C ASN A 310 7.44 1.61 -26.43
N GLU A 311 7.23 0.33 -26.12
CA GLU A 311 7.23 -0.14 -24.75
C GLU A 311 8.58 0.07 -24.07
N LYS A 312 9.68 -0.36 -24.68
CA LYS A 312 11.03 -0.10 -24.16
C LYS A 312 11.29 1.41 -23.97
N LEU A 313 10.81 2.26 -24.89
CA LEU A 313 10.90 3.71 -24.75
C LEU A 313 10.18 4.22 -23.49
N LYS A 314 8.98 3.74 -23.16
CA LYS A 314 8.27 4.10 -21.91
C LYS A 314 9.03 3.70 -20.62
N ILE A 315 9.76 2.58 -20.62
CA ILE A 315 10.69 2.26 -19.50
C ILE A 315 11.74 3.37 -19.41
N CYS A 316 12.39 3.70 -20.51
CA CYS A 316 13.45 4.71 -20.52
C CYS A 316 12.94 6.08 -20.07
N GLU A 317 11.74 6.49 -20.49
CA GLU A 317 11.09 7.73 -20.06
C GLU A 317 10.79 7.76 -18.55
N THR A 318 10.24 6.68 -17.98
CA THR A 318 9.96 6.60 -16.53
C THR A 318 11.24 6.55 -15.69
N GLN A 319 12.29 5.88 -16.18
CA GLN A 319 13.62 5.93 -15.57
C GLN A 319 14.23 7.34 -15.64
N LEU A 320 14.10 8.03 -16.78
CA LEU A 320 14.60 9.40 -16.96
C LEU A 320 13.87 10.39 -16.06
N GLN A 321 12.54 10.28 -15.91
CA GLN A 321 11.79 11.05 -14.89
C GLN A 321 12.29 10.76 -13.47
N THR A 322 12.58 9.50 -13.14
CA THR A 322 13.11 9.11 -11.83
C THR A 322 14.49 9.71 -11.58
N TYR A 323 15.39 9.71 -12.57
CA TYR A 323 16.70 10.36 -12.48
C TYR A 323 16.61 11.88 -12.40
N LYS A 324 15.67 12.49 -13.15
CA LYS A 324 15.40 13.93 -13.08
C LYS A 324 14.96 14.34 -11.67
N LYS A 325 14.01 13.59 -11.07
CA LYS A 325 13.59 13.84 -9.68
C LYS A 325 14.76 13.72 -8.70
N LYS A 326 15.59 12.67 -8.81
CA LYS A 326 16.80 12.51 -7.97
C LYS A 326 17.80 13.68 -8.12
N LEU A 327 17.90 14.28 -9.31
CA LEU A 327 18.72 15.49 -9.53
C LEU A 327 18.09 16.74 -8.92
N GLU A 328 16.76 16.86 -8.94
CA GLU A 328 16.02 17.93 -8.24
C GLU A 328 16.22 17.80 -6.72
N ASP A 329 16.01 16.60 -6.15
CA ASP A 329 16.26 16.27 -4.73
C ASP A 329 17.72 16.57 -4.32
N TYR A 330 18.70 16.24 -5.17
CA TYR A 330 20.12 16.54 -4.93
C TYR A 330 20.42 18.04 -4.93
N ASN A 331 19.80 18.81 -5.83
CA ASN A 331 19.95 20.27 -5.87
C ASN A 331 19.36 20.92 -4.61
N ASP A 332 18.24 20.41 -4.09
CA ASP A 332 17.65 20.93 -2.86
C ASP A 332 18.47 20.54 -1.62
N LEU A 333 18.99 19.31 -1.55
CA LEU A 333 19.96 18.92 -0.52
C LEU A 333 21.21 19.81 -0.55
N ARG A 334 21.71 20.17 -1.75
CA ARG A 334 22.85 21.09 -1.90
C ARG A 334 22.54 22.51 -1.41
N LYS A 335 21.32 23.02 -1.63
CA LYS A 335 20.87 24.29 -1.05
C LYS A 335 20.79 24.20 0.48
N GLN A 336 20.28 23.10 1.01
CA GLN A 336 20.18 22.86 2.45
C GLN A 336 21.55 22.80 3.12
N ILE A 337 22.54 22.13 2.50
CA ILE A 337 23.94 22.13 2.95
C ILE A 337 24.48 23.56 3.01
N LYS A 338 24.36 24.34 1.91
CA LYS A 338 24.82 25.73 1.87
C LYS A 338 24.18 26.62 2.95
N LEU A 339 22.88 26.46 3.21
CA LEU A 339 22.19 27.18 4.27
C LEU A 339 22.70 26.81 5.68
N GLN A 340 23.07 25.55 5.91
CA GLN A 340 23.67 25.11 7.18
C GLN A 340 25.13 25.57 7.32
N GLU A 341 25.88 25.63 6.22
CA GLU A 341 27.24 26.21 6.18
C GLU A 341 27.20 27.71 6.51
N GLU A 342 26.29 28.47 5.89
CA GLU A 342 26.05 29.89 6.19
C GLU A 342 25.68 30.11 7.66
N ARG A 343 24.69 29.35 8.17
CA ARG A 343 24.28 29.42 9.58
C ARG A 343 25.41 29.02 10.55
N SER A 344 26.26 28.07 10.18
CA SER A 344 27.42 27.69 10.97
C SER A 344 28.49 28.79 11.01
N ALA A 345 28.68 29.51 9.89
CA ALA A 345 29.57 30.67 9.84
C ALA A 345 29.03 31.84 10.68
N ASP A 346 27.71 32.09 10.67
CA ASP A 346 27.08 33.08 11.53
C ASP A 346 27.26 32.75 13.02
N TYR A 347 27.06 31.49 13.42
CA TYR A 347 27.32 31.07 14.81
C TYR A 347 28.79 31.21 15.21
N LEU A 348 29.73 30.92 14.30
CA LEU A 348 31.16 31.12 14.57
C LEU A 348 31.50 32.61 14.76
N LYS A 349 30.92 33.49 13.93
CA LYS A 349 31.06 34.94 14.05
C LYS A 349 30.47 35.47 15.36
N GLN A 350 29.27 35.03 15.72
CA GLN A 350 28.61 35.40 16.98
C GLN A 350 29.41 34.94 18.21
N ASN A 351 29.98 33.73 18.18
CA ASN A 351 30.86 33.25 19.25
C ASN A 351 32.15 34.10 19.37
N LEU A 352 32.73 34.50 18.25
CA LEU A 352 33.92 35.37 18.25
C LEU A 352 33.61 36.77 18.79
N GLU A 353 32.44 37.33 18.45
CA GLU A 353 31.95 38.59 19.04
C GLU A 353 31.79 38.47 20.57
N TYR A 354 31.19 37.38 21.07
CA TYR A 354 31.09 37.11 22.51
C TYR A 354 32.44 36.90 23.19
N GLU A 355 33.42 36.26 22.53
CA GLU A 355 34.79 36.17 23.05
C GLU A 355 35.47 37.53 23.17
N GLU A 356 35.26 38.43 22.21
CA GLU A 356 35.78 39.80 22.29
C GLU A 356 35.10 40.61 23.40
N GLU A 357 33.78 40.48 23.57
CA GLU A 357 33.05 41.09 24.68
C GLU A 357 33.53 40.57 26.03
N ALA A 358 33.77 39.25 26.16
CA ALA A 358 34.35 38.65 27.36
C ALA A 358 35.76 39.19 27.66
N LYS A 359 36.60 39.37 26.62
CA LYS A 359 37.94 40.00 26.77
C LYS A 359 37.83 41.47 27.22
N LYS A 360 36.90 42.25 26.65
CA LYS A 360 36.60 43.63 27.07
C LYS A 360 36.12 43.69 28.53
N PHE A 361 35.19 42.81 28.91
CA PHE A 361 34.67 42.70 30.28
C PHE A 361 35.76 42.31 31.29
N ALA A 362 36.65 41.35 30.95
CA ALA A 362 37.79 40.99 31.78
C ALA A 362 38.75 42.18 31.99
N GLY A 363 39.01 42.98 30.96
CA GLY A 363 39.78 44.22 31.06
C GLY A 363 39.15 45.25 31.98
N LEU A 364 37.84 45.52 31.83
CA LEU A 364 37.08 46.42 32.71
C LEU A 364 37.07 45.91 34.17
N LYS A 365 36.90 44.61 34.39
CA LYS A 365 36.96 44.01 35.72
C LYS A 365 38.33 44.23 36.37
N GLY A 366 39.43 44.07 35.62
CA GLY A 366 40.77 44.39 36.09
C GLY A 366 40.94 45.86 36.49
N GLN A 367 40.36 46.81 35.72
CA GLN A 367 40.35 48.22 36.08
C GLN A 367 39.53 48.49 37.37
N VAL A 368 38.37 47.85 37.53
CA VAL A 368 37.56 47.94 38.75
C VAL A 368 38.32 47.40 39.96
N GLU A 369 39.06 46.30 39.83
CA GLU A 369 39.90 45.75 40.90
C GLU A 369 41.06 46.69 41.26
N LEU A 370 41.70 47.34 40.28
CA LEU A 370 42.71 48.37 40.52
C LEU A 370 42.13 49.60 41.25
N TYR A 371 40.97 50.10 40.84
CA TYR A 371 40.31 51.22 41.53
C TYR A 371 39.87 50.83 42.95
N LYS A 372 39.33 49.61 43.13
CA LYS A 372 38.99 49.08 44.46
C LYS A 372 40.22 49.01 45.37
N LYS A 373 41.36 48.53 44.87
CA LYS A 373 42.63 48.55 45.62
C LYS A 373 43.05 49.97 45.95
N LYS A 374 43.00 50.91 44.99
CA LYS A 374 43.38 52.30 45.26
C LYS A 374 42.47 52.97 46.29
N ILE A 375 41.18 52.65 46.33
CA ILE A 375 40.25 53.08 47.38
C ILE A 375 40.63 52.47 48.73
N GLN A 376 41.00 51.18 48.79
CA GLN A 376 41.50 50.55 50.01
C GLN A 376 42.79 51.19 50.52
N ASP A 377 43.76 51.44 49.63
CA ASP A 377 45.02 52.13 49.98
C ASP A 377 44.74 53.55 50.52
N LEU A 378 43.80 54.29 49.92
CA LEU A 378 43.41 55.63 50.37
C LEU A 378 42.65 55.61 51.71
N HIS A 379 41.81 54.61 51.97
CA HIS A 379 41.21 54.42 53.29
C HIS A 379 42.27 54.08 54.34
N GLY A 380 43.24 53.22 54.04
CA GLY A 380 44.36 52.95 54.95
C GLY A 380 45.18 54.20 55.27
N MET A 381 45.48 55.04 54.27
CA MET A 381 46.12 56.35 54.49
C MET A 381 45.26 57.29 55.35
N LEU A 382 43.94 57.29 55.15
CA LEU A 382 43.01 58.09 55.95
C LEU A 382 42.97 57.60 57.40
N ASP A 383 42.93 56.30 57.64
CA ASP A 383 42.98 55.69 58.97
C ASP A 383 44.32 55.99 59.68
N GLU A 384 45.45 55.98 58.96
CA GLU A 384 46.75 56.39 59.48
C GLU A 384 46.79 57.88 59.88
N GLU A 385 46.26 58.79 59.06
CA GLU A 385 46.17 60.22 59.37
C GLU A 385 45.18 60.49 60.52
N MET A 386 44.01 59.85 60.53
CA MET A 386 43.08 59.91 61.68
C MET A 386 43.78 59.42 62.96
N GLY A 387 44.55 58.34 62.89
CA GLY A 387 45.36 57.83 64.00
C GLY A 387 46.52 58.75 64.42
N LYS A 388 47.02 59.65 63.55
CA LYS A 388 47.95 60.73 63.92
C LYS A 388 47.20 61.89 64.58
N THR A 389 46.06 62.31 64.03
CA THR A 389 45.20 63.36 64.60
C THR A 389 44.75 63.01 66.02
N VAL A 390 44.23 61.79 66.26
CA VAL A 390 43.81 61.35 67.60
C VAL A 390 44.97 61.33 68.61
N ARG A 391 46.20 60.99 68.17
CA ARG A 391 47.40 61.09 69.03
C ARG A 391 47.76 62.54 69.33
N ALA A 392 47.76 63.41 68.33
CA ALA A 392 48.04 64.83 68.50
C ALA A 392 46.97 65.52 69.37
N GLU A 393 45.70 65.15 69.26
CA GLU A 393 44.61 65.59 70.14
C GLU A 393 44.82 65.11 71.58
N PHE A 394 45.26 63.85 71.78
CA PHE A 394 45.59 63.34 73.12
C PHE A 394 46.78 64.10 73.74
N GLU A 395 47.87 64.30 72.97
CA GLU A 395 49.04 65.07 73.40
C GLU A 395 48.67 66.55 73.70
N TYR A 396 47.84 67.17 72.86
CA TYR A 396 47.31 68.52 73.09
C TYR A 396 46.49 68.60 74.38
N ASN A 397 45.55 67.67 74.59
CA ASN A 397 44.74 67.62 75.80
C ASN A 397 45.61 67.37 77.06
N GLN A 398 46.65 66.55 76.95
CA GLN A 398 47.61 66.31 78.04
C GLN A 398 48.41 67.59 78.37
N LEU A 399 48.94 68.28 77.36
CA LEU A 399 49.65 69.54 77.52
C LEU A 399 48.73 70.65 78.05
N GLN A 400 47.46 70.69 77.62
CA GLN A 400 46.46 71.63 78.12
C GLN A 400 46.13 71.35 79.60
N ALA A 401 46.01 70.08 80.01
CA ALA A 401 45.83 69.71 81.40
C ALA A 401 47.05 70.05 82.28
N GLN A 402 48.27 69.88 81.75
CA GLN A 402 49.50 70.33 82.42
C GLN A 402 49.57 71.86 82.54
N LEU A 403 49.25 72.60 81.48
CA LEU A 403 49.20 74.06 81.50
C LEU A 403 48.16 74.56 82.51
N ALA A 404 46.97 73.94 82.57
CA ALA A 404 45.96 74.25 83.57
C ALA A 404 46.41 73.89 85.01
N ALA A 405 47.27 72.89 85.20
CA ALA A 405 47.87 72.57 86.49
C ALA A 405 48.90 73.62 86.91
N VAL A 406 49.86 73.96 86.04
CA VAL A 406 50.86 75.01 86.27
C VAL A 406 50.19 76.37 86.49
N GLN A 407 49.09 76.65 85.79
CA GLN A 407 48.34 77.89 85.98
C GLN A 407 47.62 77.94 87.34
N ARG A 408 47.06 76.82 87.82
CA ARG A 408 46.54 76.71 89.20
C ARG A 408 47.65 76.85 90.25
N GLU A 409 48.83 76.27 90.03
CA GLU A 409 49.99 76.44 90.92
C GLU A 409 50.49 77.88 90.94
N LYS A 410 50.52 78.56 89.78
CA LYS A 410 50.83 79.99 89.69
C LYS A 410 49.79 80.84 90.44
N GLU A 411 48.50 80.54 90.29
CA GLU A 411 47.41 81.23 91.01
C GLU A 411 47.51 80.99 92.52
N HIS A 412 47.86 79.78 92.96
CA HIS A 412 48.15 79.46 94.36
C HIS A 412 49.35 80.27 94.89
N LEU A 413 50.48 80.26 94.19
CA LEU A 413 51.68 81.03 94.56
C LEU A 413 51.44 82.55 94.57
N LEU A 414 50.57 83.06 93.69
CA LEU A 414 50.14 84.46 93.71
C LEU A 414 49.28 84.76 94.94
N SER A 415 48.35 83.87 95.29
CA SER A 415 47.54 83.97 96.51
C SER A 415 48.39 83.87 97.78
N GLU A 416 49.36 82.96 97.84
CA GLU A 416 50.31 82.85 98.95
C GLU A 416 51.17 84.11 99.05
N ARG A 417 51.68 84.64 97.93
CA ARG A 417 52.39 85.92 97.89
C ARG A 417 51.54 87.07 98.42
N ASP A 418 50.27 87.14 98.04
CA ASP A 418 49.38 88.23 98.45
C ASP A 418 49.00 88.11 99.93
N THR A 419 48.64 86.93 100.43
CA THR A 419 48.44 86.71 101.88
C THR A 419 49.70 86.97 102.71
N LEU A 420 50.89 86.62 102.21
CA LEU A 420 52.17 86.97 102.87
C LEU A 420 52.47 88.48 102.82
N ARG A 421 52.03 89.18 101.77
CA ARG A 421 52.14 90.65 101.66
C ARG A 421 51.17 91.34 102.61
N GLU A 422 49.92 90.87 102.69
CA GLU A 422 48.93 91.32 103.67
C GLU A 422 49.45 91.12 105.09
N ALA A 423 49.96 89.93 105.44
CA ALA A 423 50.56 89.67 106.75
C ALA A 423 51.81 90.54 107.03
N PHE A 424 52.61 90.87 106.01
CA PHE A 424 53.74 91.80 106.16
C PHE A 424 53.27 93.25 106.41
N ASP A 425 52.24 93.70 105.70
CA ASP A 425 51.67 95.04 105.88
C ASP A 425 50.91 95.17 107.22
N GLU A 426 50.26 94.09 107.69
CA GLU A 426 49.70 93.98 109.05
C GLU A 426 50.78 94.11 110.13
N LEU A 427 51.89 93.36 110.02
CA LEU A 427 53.03 93.45 110.94
C LEU A 427 53.65 94.86 110.95
N LYS A 428 53.67 95.53 109.79
CA LYS A 428 54.15 96.90 109.64
C LYS A 428 53.22 97.93 110.29
N CYS A 429 51.90 97.71 110.24
CA CYS A 429 50.92 98.50 110.98
C CYS A 429 50.98 98.25 112.49
N GLY A 430 51.29 97.02 112.91
CA GLY A 430 51.46 96.66 114.33
C GLY A 430 52.66 97.32 115.02
N GLN A 431 53.67 97.79 114.28
CA GLN A 431 54.86 98.47 114.83
C GLN A 431 54.76 100.01 114.84
N ALA A 432 53.59 100.60 114.54
CA ALA A 432 53.45 102.03 114.30
C ALA A 432 52.42 102.76 115.20
N VAL A 433 52.34 102.43 116.51
CA VAL A 433 51.62 103.27 117.49
C VAL A 433 52.40 103.43 118.81
N GLY A 434 52.73 104.68 119.13
CA GLY A 434 53.44 105.15 120.33
C GLY A 434 54.85 105.67 120.02
N VAL A 435 55.26 106.91 120.33
CA VAL A 435 54.73 108.04 121.15
C VAL A 435 55.45 109.33 120.64
N ASP A 436 54.91 110.55 120.49
CA ASP A 436 53.60 111.19 120.74
C ASP A 436 53.34 112.31 119.67
N GLY A 437 52.24 113.07 119.76
CA GLY A 437 52.03 114.33 119.01
C GLY A 437 50.56 114.77 118.89
N ALA A 438 50.08 115.64 119.79
CA ALA A 438 48.66 116.03 119.88
C ALA A 438 48.14 116.98 118.78
N GLY A 439 46.85 116.87 118.40
CA GLY A 439 46.25 117.74 117.37
C GLY A 439 44.75 117.56 117.04
N HIS A 440 43.87 117.65 118.04
CA HIS A 440 42.43 118.02 117.99
C HIS A 440 41.58 117.88 116.67
N GLY A 441 40.62 116.93 116.68
CA GLY A 441 39.23 117.16 116.20
C GLY A 441 38.82 116.75 114.76
N GLY A 442 37.74 115.94 114.63
CA GLY A 442 36.83 116.03 113.46
C GLY A 442 36.35 114.75 112.73
N HIS A 443 35.40 114.00 113.32
CA HIS A 443 34.19 113.38 112.69
C HIS A 443 34.25 112.51 111.39
N GLY A 444 33.53 111.37 111.43
CA GLY A 444 32.98 110.63 110.26
C GLY A 444 33.36 109.14 110.24
N ALA A 445 32.59 108.25 110.87
CA ALA A 445 31.52 107.41 110.28
C ALA A 445 32.02 106.38 109.23
N GLY A 446 31.62 105.09 109.21
CA GLY A 446 30.65 104.26 109.95
C GLY A 446 30.43 102.97 109.14
N GLY A 447 29.94 101.83 109.66
CA GLY A 447 29.44 101.53 111.01
C GLY A 447 29.18 100.03 111.24
N ASN A 448 28.41 99.74 112.30
CA ASN A 448 28.13 98.41 112.88
C ASN A 448 27.04 97.59 112.14
N THR A 449 26.72 96.43 112.76
CA THR A 449 25.41 95.71 112.81
C THR A 449 25.28 94.60 111.76
N MET A 450 25.39 93.29 112.04
CA MET A 450 24.89 92.41 113.14
C MET A 450 23.37 92.15 113.12
N SER A 451 23.00 90.87 113.25
CA SER A 451 21.65 90.32 113.51
C SER A 451 20.67 90.08 112.35
N LYS A 452 20.27 88.81 112.25
CA LYS A 452 18.88 88.29 112.26
C LYS A 452 17.99 88.58 111.04
N GLU A 453 17.65 87.57 110.25
CA GLU A 453 16.58 86.55 110.44
C GLU A 453 15.38 86.91 109.54
N LEU A 454 14.80 85.87 108.92
CA LEU A 454 13.55 85.87 108.13
C LEU A 454 13.63 86.58 106.75
N HIS A 455 13.20 85.85 105.70
CA HIS A 455 12.94 86.28 104.31
C HIS A 455 14.12 86.36 103.31
N SER A 456 14.95 85.32 103.14
CA SER A 456 15.68 85.13 101.86
C SER A 456 16.05 83.69 101.44
N ASN A 457 15.74 82.66 102.25
CA ASN A 457 15.98 81.26 101.82
C ASN A 457 14.96 80.81 100.76
N ASP A 458 13.68 81.22 100.85
CA ASP A 458 12.69 80.93 99.80
C ASP A 458 13.08 81.55 98.45
N LEU A 459 13.68 82.74 98.44
CA LEU A 459 14.14 83.37 97.19
C LEU A 459 15.37 82.67 96.62
N HIS A 460 16.34 82.28 97.44
CA HIS A 460 17.49 81.51 96.98
C HIS A 460 17.09 80.12 96.49
N GLU A 461 16.28 79.35 97.24
CA GLU A 461 15.74 78.08 96.77
C GLU A 461 14.86 78.26 95.53
N ARG A 462 14.09 79.35 95.41
CA ARG A 462 13.27 79.61 94.22
C ARG A 462 14.13 79.94 93.01
N ILE A 463 15.21 80.71 93.16
CA ILE A 463 16.19 80.97 92.10
C ILE A 463 16.87 79.67 91.71
N GLU A 464 17.41 78.91 92.65
CA GLU A 464 18.14 77.67 92.38
C GLU A 464 17.22 76.56 91.81
N ARG A 465 15.92 76.57 92.15
CA ARG A 465 14.88 75.71 91.55
C ARG A 465 14.51 76.18 90.15
N LEU A 466 14.37 77.49 89.93
CA LEU A 466 14.15 78.10 88.61
C LEU A 466 15.37 77.99 87.68
N GLU A 467 16.59 77.90 88.20
CA GLU A 467 17.81 77.66 87.43
C GLU A 467 17.92 76.20 86.99
N ARG A 468 17.59 75.25 87.89
CA ARG A 468 17.45 73.83 87.51
C ARG A 468 16.30 73.62 86.53
N GLU A 469 15.18 74.32 86.70
CA GLU A 469 14.02 74.30 85.79
C GLU A 469 14.37 74.94 84.43
N ASN A 470 15.08 76.08 84.40
CA ASN A 470 15.60 76.67 83.15
C ASN A 470 16.63 75.78 82.46
N LYS A 471 17.49 75.10 83.21
CA LYS A 471 18.46 74.15 82.66
C LYS A 471 17.75 72.94 82.04
N ALA A 472 16.78 72.35 82.74
CA ALA A 472 15.95 71.26 82.21
C ALA A 472 15.10 71.70 81.00
N LEU A 473 14.60 72.95 80.98
CA LEU A 473 13.89 73.51 79.83
C LEU A 473 14.81 73.75 78.62
N ARG A 474 16.06 74.19 78.84
CA ARG A 474 17.08 74.29 77.76
C ARG A 474 17.51 72.92 77.23
N GLU A 475 17.66 71.92 78.10
CA GLU A 475 17.99 70.55 77.69
C GLU A 475 16.80 69.88 76.95
N GLY A 476 15.56 70.16 77.37
CA GLY A 476 14.34 69.75 76.68
C GLY A 476 14.11 70.42 75.31
N GLN A 477 14.68 71.61 75.09
CA GLN A 477 14.64 72.30 73.80
C GLN A 477 15.49 71.63 72.70
N GLY A 478 16.40 70.70 73.04
CA GLY A 478 17.19 69.95 72.05
C GLY A 478 16.32 69.19 71.04
N GLY A 479 15.19 68.63 71.48
CA GLY A 479 14.20 68.00 70.60
C GLY A 479 13.47 68.99 69.69
N GLN A 480 13.32 70.24 70.12
CA GLN A 480 12.69 71.32 69.36
C GLN A 480 13.65 71.87 68.28
N THR A 481 14.94 71.98 68.60
CA THR A 481 16.00 72.30 67.62
C THR A 481 16.16 71.18 66.59
N ALA A 482 16.19 69.92 67.03
CA ALA A 482 16.26 68.77 66.12
C ALA A 482 15.03 68.66 65.21
N LEU A 483 13.82 68.93 65.74
CA LEU A 483 12.59 68.99 64.94
C LEU A 483 12.62 70.17 63.95
N SER A 484 13.17 71.32 64.34
CA SER A 484 13.36 72.46 63.44
C SER A 484 14.35 72.15 62.31
N GLN A 485 15.46 71.46 62.60
CA GLN A 485 16.39 70.99 61.58
C GLN A 485 15.76 69.95 60.65
N LEU A 486 14.98 69.00 61.19
CA LEU A 486 14.29 68.01 60.38
C LEU A 486 13.20 68.64 59.48
N LEU A 487 12.56 69.70 59.97
CA LEU A 487 11.59 70.50 59.21
C LEU A 487 12.28 71.32 58.12
N ASP A 488 13.42 71.94 58.39
CA ASP A 488 14.23 72.63 57.38
C ASP A 488 14.77 71.67 56.31
N ASP A 489 15.25 70.48 56.68
CA ASP A 489 15.65 69.44 55.73
C ASP A 489 14.47 68.97 54.87
N ALA A 490 13.28 68.81 55.47
CA ALA A 490 12.06 68.45 54.75
C ALA A 490 11.58 69.58 53.81
N ASN A 491 11.74 70.85 54.22
CA ASN A 491 11.44 72.03 53.42
C ASN A 491 12.43 72.18 52.27
N GLN A 492 13.73 72.01 52.51
CA GLN A 492 14.77 72.01 51.46
C GLN A 492 14.57 70.88 50.44
N ARG A 493 14.14 69.68 50.88
CA ARG A 493 13.74 68.61 49.95
C ARG A 493 12.50 68.98 49.14
N ASN A 494 11.48 69.57 49.76
CA ASN A 494 10.30 70.05 49.04
C ASN A 494 10.64 71.13 48.01
N GLU A 495 11.53 72.08 48.35
CA GLU A 495 11.91 73.15 47.44
C GLU A 495 12.75 72.62 46.27
N LYS A 496 13.69 71.69 46.52
CA LYS A 496 14.39 70.96 45.44
C LYS A 496 13.44 70.18 44.54
N LEU A 497 12.40 69.55 45.09
CA LEU A 497 11.38 68.85 44.31
C LEU A 497 10.51 69.84 43.50
N ARG A 498 10.20 71.03 44.04
CA ARG A 498 9.51 72.11 43.30
C ARG A 498 10.36 72.68 42.18
N GLU A 499 11.66 72.88 42.41
CA GLU A 499 12.61 73.32 41.36
C GLU A 499 12.73 72.26 40.25
N GLN A 500 12.83 70.98 40.61
CA GLN A 500 12.84 69.88 39.64
C GLN A 500 11.52 69.81 38.86
N LEU A 501 10.36 69.94 39.52
CA LEU A 501 9.05 69.98 38.87
C LEU A 501 8.93 71.19 37.94
N LYS A 502 9.41 72.36 38.36
CA LYS A 502 9.43 73.59 37.56
C LYS A 502 10.33 73.45 36.33
N SER A 503 11.51 72.84 36.48
CA SER A 503 12.45 72.54 35.39
C SER A 503 11.88 71.51 34.41
N ALA A 504 11.22 70.45 34.92
CA ALA A 504 10.52 69.46 34.11
C ALA A 504 9.35 70.09 33.34
N ASN A 505 8.52 70.89 34.00
CA ASN A 505 7.42 71.62 33.37
C ASN A 505 7.92 72.66 32.34
N GLN A 506 9.06 73.30 32.58
CA GLN A 506 9.68 74.22 31.61
C GLN A 506 10.25 73.48 30.40
N LYS A 507 10.82 72.27 30.59
CA LYS A 507 11.17 71.36 29.48
C LYS A 507 9.95 70.89 28.70
N ILE A 508 8.87 70.51 29.38
CA ILE A 508 7.61 70.11 28.74
C ILE A 508 7.01 71.28 27.96
N LEU A 509 7.04 72.50 28.50
CA LEU A 509 6.57 73.70 27.80
C LEU A 509 7.43 74.01 26.56
N LEU A 510 8.76 73.93 26.66
CA LEU A 510 9.66 74.10 25.51
C LEU A 510 9.46 73.03 24.44
N LEU A 511 9.30 71.75 24.83
CA LEU A 511 8.99 70.66 23.91
C LEU A 511 7.62 70.85 23.26
N SER A 512 6.62 71.30 24.02
CA SER A 512 5.26 71.56 23.52
C SER A 512 5.20 72.79 22.60
N GLN A 513 6.01 73.82 22.86
CA GLN A 513 6.13 75.00 22.00
C GLN A 513 6.88 74.64 20.70
N HIS A 514 7.81 73.69 20.75
CA HIS A 514 8.44 73.10 19.57
C HIS A 514 7.52 72.13 18.79
N HIS A 515 6.30 71.86 19.29
CA HIS A 515 5.26 71.09 18.61
C HIS A 515 4.12 71.96 18.04
N THR A 516 4.11 73.29 18.27
CA THR A 516 3.03 74.17 17.78
C THR A 516 3.31 74.82 16.42
N ASP A 517 4.57 74.91 16.00
CA ASP A 517 4.95 75.56 14.72
C ASP A 517 5.04 74.57 13.53
N ASP A 518 4.83 73.26 13.76
CA ASP A 518 5.12 72.19 12.79
C ASP A 518 3.84 71.51 12.28
N ALA A 519 2.83 72.30 11.91
CA ALA A 519 1.53 71.81 11.46
C ALA A 519 1.57 71.02 10.13
N SER A 520 2.62 71.21 9.31
CA SER A 520 2.82 70.45 8.07
C SER A 520 3.26 69.01 8.33
N THR A 521 4.18 68.79 9.26
CA THR A 521 4.76 67.46 9.49
C THR A 521 3.75 66.50 10.11
N LYS A 522 2.82 67.00 10.93
CA LYS A 522 1.70 66.18 11.44
C LYS A 522 0.78 65.67 10.32
N SER A 523 0.46 66.51 9.33
CA SER A 523 -0.37 66.09 8.19
C SER A 523 0.34 65.07 7.30
N GLU A 524 1.66 65.22 7.10
CA GLU A 524 2.45 64.24 6.36
C GLU A 524 2.60 62.92 7.12
N LEU A 525 2.77 62.97 8.45
CA LEU A 525 2.86 61.77 9.29
C LEU A 525 1.52 61.01 9.36
N GLU A 526 0.39 61.71 9.48
CA GLU A 526 -0.94 61.09 9.42
C GLU A 526 -1.22 60.48 8.04
N MET A 527 -0.81 61.15 6.95
CA MET A 527 -0.93 60.60 5.59
C MET A 527 -0.02 59.38 5.37
N GLN A 528 1.24 59.43 5.82
CA GLN A 528 2.14 58.27 5.78
C GLN A 528 1.62 57.11 6.64
N MET A 529 1.10 57.37 7.84
CA MET A 529 0.58 56.32 8.71
C MET A 529 -0.69 55.67 8.13
N LYS A 530 -1.58 56.47 7.52
CA LYS A 530 -2.75 55.96 6.78
C LYS A 530 -2.35 55.16 5.55
N GLN A 531 -1.39 55.64 4.76
CA GLN A 531 -0.86 54.91 3.60
C GLN A 531 -0.16 53.60 4.01
N THR A 532 0.52 53.59 5.16
CA THR A 532 1.16 52.38 5.71
C THR A 532 0.13 51.38 6.22
N LEU A 533 -0.97 51.85 6.82
CA LEU A 533 -2.11 51.02 7.21
C LEU A 533 -2.84 50.44 6.00
N GLU A 534 -3.15 51.24 4.98
CA GLU A 534 -3.79 50.79 3.74
C GLU A 534 -2.91 49.79 2.98
N LEU A 535 -1.59 50.00 2.91
CA LEU A 535 -0.64 49.01 2.37
C LEU A 535 -0.55 47.75 3.25
N GLY A 536 -0.74 47.89 4.57
CA GLY A 536 -0.82 46.78 5.51
C GLY A 536 -2.06 45.92 5.28
N GLU A 537 -3.25 46.53 5.15
CA GLU A 537 -4.50 45.84 4.85
C GLU A 537 -4.51 45.22 3.44
N GLN A 538 -3.95 45.90 2.44
CA GLN A 538 -3.80 45.36 1.08
C GLN A 538 -2.86 44.15 1.06
N ARG A 539 -1.74 44.19 1.81
CA ARG A 539 -0.88 43.00 1.96
C ARG A 539 -1.57 41.89 2.73
N ALA A 540 -2.31 42.21 3.79
CA ALA A 540 -3.04 41.21 4.58
C ALA A 540 -4.13 40.51 3.75
N THR A 541 -4.87 41.25 2.93
CA THR A 541 -5.88 40.68 2.01
C THR A 541 -5.23 39.87 0.88
N GLN A 542 -4.17 40.36 0.25
CA GLN A 542 -3.40 39.58 -0.74
C GLN A 542 -2.87 38.26 -0.15
N HIS A 543 -2.31 38.31 1.05
CA HIS A 543 -1.78 37.12 1.74
C HIS A 543 -2.89 36.15 2.18
N LEU A 544 -4.12 36.65 2.39
CA LEU A 544 -5.30 35.84 2.70
C LEU A 544 -5.87 35.19 1.42
N ASP A 545 -5.95 35.93 0.31
CA ASP A 545 -6.33 35.39 -1.01
C ASP A 545 -5.32 34.35 -1.52
N GLU A 546 -4.02 34.59 -1.34
CA GLU A 546 -2.97 33.60 -1.64
C GLU A 546 -3.12 32.33 -0.77
N ALA A 547 -3.40 32.49 0.53
CA ALA A 547 -3.67 31.35 1.42
C ALA A 547 -4.97 30.60 1.02
N GLN A 548 -6.01 31.31 0.58
CA GLN A 548 -7.27 30.76 0.08
C GLN A 548 -7.03 29.95 -1.21
N LEU A 549 -6.22 30.46 -2.12
CA LEU A 549 -5.84 29.80 -3.37
C LEU A 549 -4.97 28.55 -3.10
N GLN A 550 -4.03 28.65 -2.17
CA GLN A 550 -3.23 27.50 -1.71
C GLN A 550 -4.11 26.42 -1.07
N LEU A 551 -5.04 26.79 -0.18
CA LEU A 551 -6.01 25.87 0.41
C LEU A 551 -6.88 25.18 -0.66
N THR A 552 -7.35 25.94 -1.65
CA THR A 552 -8.17 25.37 -2.76
C THR A 552 -7.35 24.41 -3.61
N THR A 553 -6.08 24.74 -3.88
CA THR A 553 -5.13 23.87 -4.60
C THR A 553 -4.83 22.61 -3.81
N LEU A 554 -4.66 22.70 -2.49
CA LEU A 554 -4.46 21.55 -1.61
C LEU A 554 -5.69 20.66 -1.54
N HIS A 555 -6.92 21.21 -1.43
CA HIS A 555 -8.15 20.41 -1.48
C HIS A 555 -8.31 19.67 -2.81
N SER A 556 -8.05 20.33 -3.95
CA SER A 556 -8.03 19.67 -5.27
C SER A 556 -6.99 18.54 -5.32
N LYS A 557 -5.80 18.76 -4.75
CA LYS A 557 -4.74 17.75 -4.67
C LYS A 557 -5.12 16.57 -3.77
N ILE A 558 -5.80 16.82 -2.64
CA ILE A 558 -6.33 15.79 -1.74
C ILE A 558 -7.38 14.94 -2.47
N ALA A 559 -8.40 15.56 -3.09
CA ALA A 559 -9.43 14.82 -3.82
C ALA A 559 -8.86 13.96 -4.97
N ASN A 560 -7.85 14.48 -5.69
CA ASN A 560 -7.14 13.71 -6.72
C ASN A 560 -6.33 12.54 -6.12
N LEU A 561 -5.70 12.71 -4.95
CA LEU A 561 -4.98 11.64 -4.26
C LEU A 561 -5.94 10.59 -3.69
N GLU A 562 -7.10 10.98 -3.15
CA GLU A 562 -8.15 10.07 -2.68
C GLU A 562 -8.71 9.24 -3.84
N ALA A 563 -9.03 9.85 -4.99
CA ALA A 563 -9.46 9.13 -6.19
C ALA A 563 -8.39 8.17 -6.71
N ALA A 564 -7.12 8.58 -6.70
CA ALA A 564 -6.00 7.72 -7.05
C ALA A 564 -5.82 6.55 -6.06
N LEU A 565 -6.03 6.79 -4.76
CA LEU A 565 -5.94 5.77 -3.71
C LEU A 565 -7.06 4.73 -3.84
N VAL A 566 -8.31 5.15 -4.06
CA VAL A 566 -9.43 4.24 -4.37
C VAL A 566 -9.15 3.41 -5.63
N THR A 567 -8.55 4.00 -6.66
CA THR A 567 -8.15 3.27 -7.88
C THR A 567 -7.05 2.25 -7.57
N LYS A 568 -6.07 2.60 -6.73
CA LYS A 568 -4.98 1.70 -6.31
C LYS A 568 -5.46 0.57 -5.40
N ASP A 569 -6.45 0.80 -4.55
CA ASP A 569 -7.08 -0.25 -3.74
C ASP A 569 -7.83 -1.26 -4.62
N GLN A 570 -8.53 -0.80 -5.67
CA GLN A 570 -9.17 -1.69 -6.65
C GLN A 570 -8.13 -2.49 -7.46
N GLU A 571 -7.02 -1.86 -7.87
CA GLU A 571 -5.90 -2.56 -8.51
C GLU A 571 -5.25 -3.59 -7.58
N LEU A 572 -5.08 -3.27 -6.29
CA LEU A 572 -4.54 -4.17 -5.26
C LEU A 572 -5.46 -5.36 -5.00
N GLN A 573 -6.77 -5.15 -4.87
CA GLN A 573 -7.73 -6.25 -4.75
C GLN A 573 -7.72 -7.15 -5.98
N ALA A 574 -7.67 -6.56 -7.19
CA ALA A 574 -7.54 -7.33 -8.44
C ALA A 574 -6.18 -8.05 -8.56
N ALA A 575 -5.11 -7.50 -7.99
CA ALA A 575 -3.80 -8.14 -7.91
C ALA A 575 -3.78 -9.29 -6.89
N ASP A 576 -4.38 -9.11 -5.71
CA ASP A 576 -4.48 -10.14 -4.67
C ASP A 576 -5.34 -11.34 -5.10
N VAL A 577 -6.46 -11.10 -5.79
CA VAL A 577 -7.25 -12.17 -6.41
C VAL A 577 -6.45 -12.93 -7.48
N ARG A 578 -5.65 -12.23 -8.30
CA ARG A 578 -4.75 -12.86 -9.27
C ARG A 578 -3.62 -13.62 -8.59
N TYR A 579 -3.01 -13.06 -7.55
CA TYR A 579 -1.94 -13.68 -6.78
C TYR A 579 -2.42 -14.96 -6.10
N LYS A 580 -3.56 -14.93 -5.39
CA LYS A 580 -4.21 -16.12 -4.83
C LYS A 580 -4.44 -17.19 -5.90
N LYS A 581 -4.97 -16.81 -7.06
CA LYS A 581 -5.17 -17.74 -8.19
C LYS A 581 -3.85 -18.33 -8.73
N CYS A 582 -2.77 -17.56 -8.76
CA CYS A 582 -1.44 -18.05 -9.13
C CYS A 582 -0.82 -18.93 -8.03
N VAL A 583 -1.06 -18.64 -6.75
CA VAL A 583 -0.61 -19.46 -5.61
C VAL A 583 -1.34 -20.80 -5.57
N GLU A 584 -2.65 -20.84 -5.77
CA GLU A 584 -3.38 -22.12 -5.88
C GLU A 584 -2.89 -22.93 -7.08
N LYS A 585 -2.71 -22.30 -8.26
CA LYS A 585 -2.08 -22.95 -9.41
C LYS A 585 -0.66 -23.46 -9.14
N ALA A 586 0.14 -22.71 -8.38
CA ALA A 586 1.49 -23.12 -8.01
C ALA A 586 1.47 -24.30 -7.02
N LYS A 587 0.52 -24.33 -6.08
CA LYS A 587 0.27 -25.49 -5.21
C LYS A 587 -0.18 -26.71 -6.02
N GLU A 588 -1.05 -26.55 -7.02
CA GLU A 588 -1.44 -27.64 -7.94
C GLU A 588 -0.25 -28.15 -8.76
N VAL A 589 0.62 -27.25 -9.25
CA VAL A 589 1.84 -27.62 -9.98
C VAL A 589 2.86 -28.30 -9.06
N ILE A 590 3.02 -27.84 -7.81
CA ILE A 590 3.87 -28.52 -6.82
C ILE A 590 3.28 -29.88 -6.46
N LYS A 591 1.96 -29.99 -6.25
CA LYS A 591 1.30 -31.27 -5.94
C LYS A 591 1.42 -32.27 -7.09
N THR A 592 1.37 -31.81 -8.34
CA THR A 592 1.58 -32.68 -9.51
C THR A 592 3.07 -32.99 -9.76
N LEU A 593 4.00 -32.08 -9.47
CA LEU A 593 5.44 -32.33 -9.53
C LEU A 593 5.95 -33.22 -8.39
N ASP A 594 5.46 -33.09 -7.16
CA ASP A 594 5.75 -34.03 -6.07
C ASP A 594 5.19 -35.42 -6.41
N ALA A 595 3.98 -35.50 -6.96
CA ALA A 595 3.43 -36.78 -7.45
C ALA A 595 4.27 -37.36 -8.60
N HIS A 596 4.79 -36.54 -9.52
CA HIS A 596 5.71 -36.98 -10.57
C HIS A 596 7.08 -37.38 -10.02
N ALA A 597 7.65 -36.65 -9.06
CA ALA A 597 8.92 -36.97 -8.42
C ALA A 597 8.83 -38.25 -7.56
N ILE A 598 7.68 -38.49 -6.91
CA ILE A 598 7.38 -39.76 -6.24
C ILE A 598 7.24 -40.89 -7.27
N SER A 599 6.60 -40.65 -8.41
CA SER A 599 6.48 -41.63 -9.51
C SER A 599 7.83 -41.93 -10.19
N GLU A 600 8.68 -40.93 -10.39
CA GLU A 600 10.00 -41.03 -11.00
C GLU A 600 11.00 -41.71 -10.05
N ALA A 601 10.90 -41.45 -8.74
CA ALA A 601 11.58 -42.22 -7.70
C ALA A 601 11.12 -43.70 -7.66
N LEU A 602 9.85 -43.99 -7.93
CA LEU A 602 9.31 -45.35 -8.05
C LEU A 602 9.65 -46.05 -9.38
N LEU A 603 10.10 -45.31 -10.40
CA LEU A 603 10.52 -45.83 -11.70
C LEU A 603 12.05 -46.07 -11.77
N MET A 604 12.87 -45.29 -11.07
CA MET A 604 14.30 -45.59 -10.90
C MET A 604 14.55 -46.85 -10.04
N ASP A 605 13.61 -47.24 -9.18
CA ASP A 605 13.66 -48.49 -8.38
C ASP A 605 13.36 -49.77 -9.20
N LYS A 606 13.12 -49.66 -10.52
CA LYS A 606 12.62 -50.76 -11.37
C LYS A 606 13.42 -51.04 -12.65
N VAL A 607 14.71 -50.67 -12.69
CA VAL A 607 15.59 -51.06 -13.81
C VAL A 607 16.63 -52.12 -13.42
N ASP A 608 17.04 -52.23 -12.16
CA ASP A 608 17.95 -53.29 -11.70
C ASP A 608 17.24 -54.30 -10.78
N SER A 609 16.83 -55.42 -11.36
CA SER A 609 16.40 -56.62 -10.63
C SER A 609 17.03 -57.87 -11.22
N ALA A 610 18.33 -58.04 -11.02
CA ALA A 610 19.06 -59.28 -11.33
C ALA A 610 20.34 -59.49 -10.49
N SER A 611 20.16 -60.00 -9.26
CA SER A 611 20.97 -61.06 -8.60
C SER A 611 21.25 -60.78 -7.11
N GLY A 612 21.57 -61.84 -6.35
CA GLY A 612 22.32 -61.70 -5.10
C GLY A 612 21.54 -61.87 -3.79
N THR A 613 21.27 -63.13 -3.47
CA THR A 613 21.15 -63.69 -2.10
C THR A 613 21.77 -62.89 -0.94
N GLY A 614 20.92 -62.40 -0.02
CA GLY A 614 21.01 -62.66 1.43
C GLY A 614 21.97 -61.87 2.34
N VAL A 615 21.63 -61.95 3.64
CA VAL A 615 22.42 -61.67 4.86
C VAL A 615 22.50 -60.20 5.35
N ASP A 616 21.77 -59.97 6.45
CA ASP A 616 22.14 -59.27 7.72
C ASP A 616 23.05 -58.02 7.71
N GLY A 617 22.64 -56.94 8.40
CA GLY A 617 23.39 -55.68 8.43
C GLY A 617 22.83 -54.61 9.38
N THR A 618 23.45 -54.48 10.56
CA THR A 618 23.10 -53.52 11.64
C THR A 618 23.53 -52.07 11.35
N LEU A 619 22.74 -51.09 11.85
CA LEU A 619 23.02 -49.66 12.13
C LEU A 619 24.36 -49.03 11.66
N THR A 620 24.30 -47.83 11.06
CA THR A 620 25.18 -46.70 11.46
C THR A 620 24.63 -45.31 11.09
N THR A 621 24.88 -44.34 11.95
CA THR A 621 24.73 -42.89 11.72
C THR A 621 26.02 -42.28 11.16
N ALA A 622 25.95 -41.42 10.14
CA ALA A 622 27.10 -40.57 9.76
C ALA A 622 26.68 -39.24 9.10
N ASN A 623 27.38 -38.16 9.46
CA ASN A 623 27.30 -36.86 8.81
C ASN A 623 27.82 -36.92 7.36
N GLY A 624 27.20 -36.18 6.44
CA GLY A 624 27.71 -35.99 5.08
C GLY A 624 27.19 -34.70 4.45
N SER A 625 28.11 -33.86 3.97
CA SER A 625 27.82 -32.62 3.24
C SER A 625 26.97 -32.87 1.99
N THR A 626 25.91 -32.08 1.80
CA THR A 626 25.00 -32.17 0.65
C THR A 626 25.65 -31.70 -0.66
N ALA A 627 26.48 -32.55 -1.26
CA ALA A 627 26.79 -32.47 -2.68
C ALA A 627 25.53 -32.88 -3.45
N ARG A 628 24.86 -31.92 -4.12
CA ARG A 628 23.80 -32.24 -5.07
C ARG A 628 24.38 -33.09 -6.21
N PRO A 629 23.66 -34.10 -6.72
CA PRO A 629 24.07 -34.78 -7.95
C PRO A 629 24.16 -33.75 -9.10
N PRO A 630 25.07 -33.96 -10.07
CA PRO A 630 25.15 -33.08 -11.24
C PRO A 630 23.84 -33.16 -12.02
N MET A 631 23.17 -32.02 -12.12
CA MET A 631 21.88 -31.84 -12.81
C MET A 631 21.98 -32.34 -14.26
N GLY A 632 21.00 -33.12 -14.71
CA GLY A 632 21.03 -33.71 -16.05
C GLY A 632 20.89 -32.64 -17.14
N GLN A 633 21.56 -32.80 -18.29
CA GLN A 633 21.46 -31.84 -19.41
C GLN A 633 19.99 -31.59 -19.86
N GLN A 634 19.13 -32.59 -19.72
CA GLN A 634 17.71 -32.49 -20.04
C GLN A 634 16.93 -31.67 -18.99
N GLU A 635 17.32 -31.76 -17.72
CA GLU A 635 16.78 -30.97 -16.62
C GLU A 635 17.21 -29.49 -16.75
N GLU A 636 18.47 -29.25 -17.10
CA GLU A 636 19.00 -27.92 -17.42
C GLU A 636 18.30 -27.29 -18.64
N GLN A 637 18.02 -28.07 -19.70
CA GLN A 637 17.22 -27.62 -20.85
C GLN A 637 15.76 -27.32 -20.50
N LEU A 638 15.12 -28.14 -19.66
CA LEU A 638 13.75 -27.92 -19.21
C LEU A 638 13.65 -26.63 -18.37
N ILE A 639 14.61 -26.41 -17.45
CA ILE A 639 14.70 -25.18 -16.65
C ILE A 639 14.96 -23.97 -17.54
N ALA A 640 15.92 -24.04 -18.47
CA ALA A 640 16.19 -22.95 -19.42
C ALA A 640 14.95 -22.61 -20.29
N THR A 641 14.22 -23.63 -20.76
CA THR A 641 12.99 -23.46 -21.54
C THR A 641 11.86 -22.87 -20.70
N ALA A 642 11.72 -23.27 -19.44
CA ALA A 642 10.74 -22.72 -18.50
C ALA A 642 11.05 -21.24 -18.18
N PHE A 643 12.31 -20.90 -17.91
CA PHE A 643 12.75 -19.52 -17.70
C PHE A 643 12.52 -18.64 -18.93
N TYR A 644 12.83 -19.15 -20.14
CA TYR A 644 12.57 -18.41 -21.38
C TYR A 644 11.07 -18.16 -21.61
N ARG A 645 10.22 -19.17 -21.37
CA ARG A 645 8.75 -19.02 -21.44
C ARG A 645 8.20 -18.06 -20.38
N LEU A 646 8.70 -18.10 -19.16
CA LEU A 646 8.30 -17.18 -18.09
C LEU A 646 8.74 -15.73 -18.42
N GLY A 647 9.96 -15.54 -18.92
CA GLY A 647 10.46 -14.25 -19.40
C GLY A 647 9.58 -13.67 -20.52
N MET A 648 9.17 -14.49 -21.48
CA MET A 648 8.23 -14.12 -22.54
C MET A 648 6.85 -13.69 -21.99
N VAL A 649 6.29 -14.42 -21.01
CA VAL A 649 5.00 -14.05 -20.38
C VAL A 649 5.12 -12.74 -19.61
N CYS A 650 6.15 -12.58 -18.78
CA CYS A 650 6.37 -11.34 -18.02
C CYS A 650 6.62 -10.12 -18.94
N HIS A 651 7.35 -10.28 -20.05
CA HIS A 651 7.51 -9.21 -21.04
C HIS A 651 6.16 -8.82 -21.68
N ARG A 652 5.32 -9.81 -22.01
CA ARG A 652 4.01 -9.59 -22.60
C ARG A 652 3.03 -8.91 -21.63
N GLU A 653 2.98 -9.35 -20.38
CA GLU A 653 2.15 -8.72 -19.34
C GLU A 653 2.59 -7.29 -19.04
N ALA A 654 3.88 -6.97 -19.15
CA ALA A 654 4.38 -5.60 -19.04
C ALA A 654 3.87 -4.72 -20.20
N VAL A 655 3.97 -5.19 -21.45
CA VAL A 655 3.44 -4.51 -22.66
C VAL A 655 1.96 -4.20 -22.52
N ASP A 656 1.16 -5.19 -22.11
CA ASP A 656 -0.29 -5.02 -21.93
C ASP A 656 -0.61 -4.00 -20.82
N ALA A 657 0.15 -3.96 -19.73
CA ALA A 657 -0.06 -3.01 -18.64
C ALA A 657 0.18 -1.54 -19.07
N ARG A 658 1.20 -1.26 -19.87
CA ARG A 658 1.49 0.10 -20.36
C ARG A 658 0.68 0.53 -21.58
N LEU A 659 -0.07 -0.39 -22.20
CA LEU A 659 -1.14 -0.05 -23.14
C LEU A 659 -2.42 0.40 -22.40
N LEU A 660 -2.68 -0.14 -21.22
CA LEU A 660 -3.87 0.19 -20.40
C LEU A 660 -3.72 1.46 -19.55
N SER A 661 -2.50 1.80 -19.10
CA SER A 661 -2.27 2.84 -18.07
C SER A 661 -1.91 4.26 -18.60
N GLY A 662 -2.16 4.57 -19.88
CA GLY A 662 -1.75 5.85 -20.48
C GLY A 662 -2.77 7.00 -20.27
N PRO A 663 -2.42 8.11 -19.59
CA PRO A 663 -3.29 9.27 -19.49
C PRO A 663 -3.32 10.05 -20.82
N GLY A 664 -4.48 10.11 -21.50
CA GLY A 664 -4.67 10.95 -22.69
C GLY A 664 -5.44 10.36 -23.88
N GLN A 665 -6.06 9.19 -23.77
CA GLN A 665 -6.82 8.58 -24.88
C GLN A 665 -8.26 9.14 -24.99
N SER A 666 -8.64 9.62 -26.17
CA SER A 666 -9.97 10.21 -26.42
C SER A 666 -11.08 9.14 -26.56
N PHE A 667 -12.33 9.55 -26.35
CA PHE A 667 -13.50 8.65 -26.38
C PHE A 667 -13.61 7.84 -27.68
N LEU A 668 -13.34 8.49 -28.83
CA LEU A 668 -13.35 7.87 -30.16
C LEU A 668 -12.15 6.96 -30.45
N ALA A 669 -11.05 7.06 -29.68
CA ALA A 669 -9.96 6.09 -29.71
C ALA A 669 -10.32 4.85 -28.89
N ARG A 670 -10.97 5.04 -27.72
CA ARG A 670 -11.46 3.96 -26.86
C ARG A 670 -12.50 3.07 -27.56
N GLN A 671 -13.35 3.65 -28.40
CA GLN A 671 -14.37 2.91 -29.17
C GLN A 671 -13.80 2.20 -30.42
N ARG A 672 -12.57 2.53 -30.85
CA ARG A 672 -11.88 1.89 -31.99
C ARG A 672 -10.82 0.86 -31.59
N GLN A 673 -10.53 0.70 -30.30
CA GLN A 673 -9.71 -0.42 -29.87
C GLN A 673 -10.48 -1.73 -30.03
N PRO A 674 -9.82 -2.82 -30.49
CA PRO A 674 -10.39 -4.16 -30.38
C PRO A 674 -10.74 -4.44 -28.92
N ALA A 675 -11.94 -4.96 -28.65
CA ALA A 675 -12.34 -5.35 -27.30
C ALA A 675 -11.24 -6.21 -26.65
N ALA A 676 -10.92 -5.91 -25.39
CA ALA A 676 -9.78 -6.49 -24.68
C ALA A 676 -9.72 -8.02 -24.84
N ARG A 677 -8.80 -8.48 -25.70
CA ARG A 677 -8.56 -9.92 -25.85
C ARG A 677 -8.00 -10.40 -24.52
N LYS A 678 -8.68 -11.38 -23.91
CA LYS A 678 -8.29 -11.98 -22.63
C LYS A 678 -6.77 -12.24 -22.63
N PRO A 679 -6.06 -11.97 -21.51
CA PRO A 679 -4.64 -12.27 -21.42
C PRO A 679 -4.41 -13.73 -21.80
N LEU A 680 -3.38 -13.99 -22.60
CA LEU A 680 -3.13 -15.30 -23.21
C LEU A 680 -2.49 -16.29 -22.21
N ASN A 681 -3.03 -16.31 -20.98
CA ASN A 681 -3.03 -17.48 -20.12
C ASN A 681 -4.16 -18.43 -20.55
N ALA A 682 -4.07 -18.88 -21.80
CA ALA A 682 -4.58 -20.20 -22.15
C ALA A 682 -3.60 -21.18 -21.49
N ASN A 683 -3.95 -21.81 -20.38
CA ASN A 683 -4.71 -23.06 -20.42
C ASN A 683 -4.36 -23.84 -21.69
N PHE A 684 -3.52 -24.87 -21.55
CA PHE A 684 -3.58 -26.04 -22.42
C PHE A 684 -4.87 -26.83 -22.14
N GLY A 685 -6.01 -26.14 -22.24
CA GLY A 685 -7.29 -26.75 -22.54
C GLY A 685 -7.16 -27.25 -23.97
N LYS A 686 -6.92 -28.54 -24.07
CA LYS A 686 -6.66 -29.24 -25.31
C LYS A 686 -7.59 -30.46 -25.32
N LYS A 687 -8.75 -30.22 -25.94
CA LYS A 687 -9.34 -30.91 -27.11
C LYS A 687 -9.17 -32.42 -27.23
#